data_AF-A0A4Y9YNI1-F1
#
_entry.id   AF-A0A4Y9YNI1-F1
#
_cell.length_a   1.000
_cell.length_b   1.000
_cell.length_c   1.000
_cell.angle_alpha   90.00
_cell.angle_beta   90.00
_cell.angle_gamma   90.00
#
_symmetry.space_group_name_H-M   'P 1'
#
loop_
_entity.id
_entity.type
_entity.pdbx_description
1 polymer ?
#
loop_
_entity_poly.entity_id
_entity_poly.type
_entity_poly.pdbx_seq_one_letter_code
_entity_poly.pdbx_strand_id
1 'polypeptide(L)'
;MASYDYDESGNMALYFIVTILFMVLVPVTLSSLFSSNPKDTIKSGCECGPCVEQRKRIQKQEKGSLLHPNFTKKGVFMIVGWTAFALLSYKLSGAAIDTKIYDPFEILGLKTGVTEKEIKSHFKKLSKQFHPDKVKLTGNDTIESAASKFVEITKAYKSLTDETIRKNFEDYGHPDGRQTVTMGIALPRWIVEAQNNIWVLGVYGLLFGLSLPALVGRWWFGSRQKTKDGINAQTAAAFFKSLNENSGVEDIIDTLSKAVEWQHVERKGADKELKELDAAIESKIDERWKELKSLTEGQGDASNGRWRALVLLYAHLLRIPIHDSSLQKAQADVLLRTPSLLNALMNISLSRNWFFPTVGVMHLQAYLAQALSPDNENATYAQLPGINQEDIKSLPGDVDSLDDFVHDLEGKGDSRLTDVKKAVERWGRLEIVDKSFNVIGERIVTPSALVFLVFKLRLTPPASASQSNGATHVESVDSTRANNKKDDEFLNSPKDAEDLPNAADASGWAHAPYWPARRRPGWWIVLADAKSNRLVVPPMKITDIPFSNPARQRNYRSYKLRFQAPPAVGLFTWRIHLVSDTFLGEDVVQDITLKTEDVSALNVDEQGTEDEISDPEEDTLAGQMAAMRGGSVKKHVEESEDESSTEDEDEGEETDSSSDSD
;
A
#
# COMPACT_ATOMS: atom_id res chain seq x y z
N MET A 1 28.82 -36.35 30.96
CA MET A 1 27.63 -35.87 30.21
C MET A 1 26.50 -35.79 31.22
N ALA A 2 25.81 -34.66 31.32
CA ALA A 2 24.63 -34.59 32.19
C ALA A 2 23.61 -35.63 31.70
N SER A 3 23.16 -36.52 32.57
CA SER A 3 22.06 -37.43 32.29
C SER A 3 20.77 -36.63 32.39
N TYR A 4 20.03 -36.55 31.28
CA TYR A 4 18.72 -35.93 31.24
C TYR A 4 17.65 -36.96 31.51
N ASP A 5 16.72 -36.64 32.40
CA ASP A 5 15.54 -37.45 32.63
C ASP A 5 14.41 -36.96 31.73
N TYR A 6 13.80 -37.87 30.97
CA TYR A 6 12.67 -37.58 30.09
C TYR A 6 11.35 -37.75 30.84
N ASP A 7 10.32 -37.05 30.39
CA ASP A 7 8.99 -37.14 30.99
C ASP A 7 8.32 -38.48 30.65
N GLU A 8 8.20 -39.35 31.66
CA GLU A 8 7.50 -40.64 31.57
C GLU A 8 5.97 -40.48 31.58
N SER A 9 5.48 -39.46 32.29
CA SER A 9 4.05 -39.20 32.46
C SER A 9 3.43 -38.46 31.26
N GLY A 10 4.25 -37.73 30.50
CA GLY A 10 3.83 -36.88 29.38
C GLY A 10 3.16 -35.56 29.81
N ASN A 11 2.96 -35.33 31.11
CA ASN A 11 2.27 -34.14 31.62
C ASN A 11 3.09 -32.86 31.42
N MET A 12 4.41 -32.90 31.63
CA MET A 12 5.31 -31.76 31.45
C MET A 12 5.44 -31.38 29.98
N ALA A 13 5.45 -32.38 29.09
CA ALA A 13 5.42 -32.15 27.65
C ALA A 13 4.12 -31.46 27.19
N LEU A 14 2.97 -31.81 27.77
CA LEU A 14 1.70 -31.15 27.48
C LEU A 14 1.70 -29.68 27.94
N TYR A 15 2.19 -29.37 29.15
CA TYR A 15 2.36 -27.99 29.60
C TYR A 15 3.24 -27.17 28.64
N PHE A 16 4.35 -27.75 28.19
CA PHE A 16 5.27 -27.10 27.25
C PHE A 16 4.61 -26.82 25.88
N ILE A 17 3.87 -27.78 25.31
CA ILE A 17 3.19 -27.58 24.02
C ILE A 17 2.08 -26.54 24.14
N VAL A 18 1.29 -26.59 25.21
CA VAL A 18 0.19 -25.63 25.45
C VAL A 18 0.73 -24.20 25.60
N THR A 19 1.83 -24.00 26.32
CA THR A 19 2.44 -22.66 26.47
C THR A 19 3.01 -22.12 25.17
N ILE A 20 3.70 -22.93 24.37
CA ILE A 20 4.18 -22.53 23.04
C ILE A 20 3.01 -22.19 22.12
N LEU A 21 1.99 -23.04 22.10
CA LEU A 21 0.81 -22.84 21.27
C LEU A 21 0.08 -21.54 21.65
N PHE A 22 -0.05 -21.24 22.95
CA PHE A 22 -0.59 -19.97 23.44
C PHE A 22 0.26 -18.78 23.02
N MET A 23 1.59 -18.87 23.18
CA MET A 23 2.54 -17.80 22.83
C MET A 23 2.52 -17.48 21.32
N VAL A 24 2.24 -18.46 20.47
CA VAL A 24 2.09 -18.24 19.01
C VAL A 24 0.68 -17.75 18.66
N LEU A 25 -0.37 -18.33 19.24
CA LEU A 25 -1.75 -18.00 18.87
C LEU A 25 -2.15 -16.60 19.32
N VAL A 26 -1.79 -16.16 20.52
CA VAL A 26 -2.23 -14.86 21.04
C VAL A 26 -1.75 -13.69 20.15
N PRO A 27 -0.47 -13.53 19.81
CA PRO A 27 -0.03 -12.45 18.92
C PRO A 27 -0.68 -12.52 17.52
N VAL A 28 -0.88 -13.74 16.99
CA VAL A 28 -1.55 -13.93 15.69
C VAL A 28 -3.03 -13.55 15.76
N THR A 29 -3.71 -13.83 16.89
CA THR A 29 -5.09 -13.38 17.12
C THR A 29 -5.20 -11.87 17.21
N LEU A 30 -4.32 -11.24 18.00
CA LEU A 30 -4.33 -9.81 18.25
C LEU A 30 -4.03 -9.06 16.94
N SER A 31 -3.01 -9.48 16.19
CA SER A 31 -2.70 -8.88 14.88
C SER A 31 -3.83 -9.05 13.86
N SER A 32 -4.61 -10.15 13.92
CA SER A 32 -5.75 -10.35 13.02
C SER A 32 -6.99 -9.56 13.42
N LEU A 33 -7.22 -9.33 14.71
CA LEU A 33 -8.39 -8.62 15.24
C LEU A 33 -8.20 -7.09 15.22
N PHE A 34 -7.00 -6.62 15.54
CA PHE A 34 -6.66 -5.20 15.62
C PHE A 34 -6.05 -4.63 14.34
N SER A 35 -5.88 -5.43 13.30
CA SER A 35 -5.63 -4.91 11.96
C SER A 35 -6.93 -4.29 11.41
N SER A 36 -7.23 -3.08 11.87
CA SER A 36 -8.19 -2.22 11.20
C SER A 36 -7.67 -2.00 9.80
N ASN A 37 -8.20 -2.71 8.81
CA ASN A 37 -7.81 -2.54 7.43
C ASN A 37 -8.17 -1.10 7.03
N PRO A 38 -7.21 -0.17 6.87
CA PRO A 38 -7.53 1.24 6.62
C PRO A 38 -8.10 1.44 5.20
N LYS A 39 -8.23 0.36 4.42
CA LYS A 39 -8.54 0.37 2.99
C LYS A 39 -10.01 0.69 2.67
N ASP A 40 -10.90 0.73 3.66
CA ASP A 40 -12.34 0.98 3.46
C ASP A 40 -12.85 2.34 3.99
N THR A 41 -11.98 3.27 4.39
CA THR A 41 -12.42 4.60 4.87
C THR A 41 -12.93 5.52 3.77
N ILE A 42 -12.59 5.27 2.50
CA ILE A 42 -13.03 6.10 1.37
C ILE A 42 -14.26 5.46 0.70
N LYS A 43 -15.45 5.96 1.06
CA LYS A 43 -16.74 5.49 0.50
C LYS A 43 -17.22 6.30 -0.71
N SER A 44 -16.68 7.49 -0.94
CA SER A 44 -17.12 8.38 -2.01
C SER A 44 -16.50 8.01 -3.36
N GLY A 45 -17.34 7.82 -4.37
CA GLY A 45 -16.94 7.59 -5.76
C GLY A 45 -18.04 8.06 -6.71
N CYS A 46 -17.94 7.69 -8.00
CA CYS A 46 -19.01 7.94 -8.97
C CYS A 46 -20.31 7.22 -8.58
N GLU A 47 -21.41 7.96 -8.49
CA GLU A 47 -22.74 7.48 -8.09
C GLU A 47 -23.71 7.23 -9.27
N CYS A 48 -23.18 7.10 -10.50
CA CYS A 48 -23.98 6.66 -11.65
C CYS A 48 -24.41 5.20 -11.49
N GLY A 49 -25.55 4.83 -12.06
CA GLY A 49 -26.11 3.48 -12.02
C GLY A 49 -25.09 2.36 -12.30
N PRO A 50 -24.34 2.42 -13.41
CA PRO A 50 -23.33 1.41 -13.76
C PRO A 50 -22.20 1.26 -12.72
N CYS A 51 -21.67 2.37 -12.19
CA CYS A 51 -20.60 2.33 -11.18
C CYS A 51 -21.09 1.77 -9.84
N VAL A 52 -22.34 2.06 -9.47
CA VAL A 52 -22.97 1.50 -8.26
C VAL A 52 -23.16 -0.01 -8.40
N GLU A 53 -23.65 -0.48 -9.56
CA GLU A 53 -23.83 -1.90 -9.85
C GLU A 53 -22.50 -2.66 -9.87
N GLN A 54 -21.48 -2.09 -10.52
CA GLN A 54 -20.12 -2.61 -10.51
C GLN A 54 -19.57 -2.77 -9.08
N ARG A 55 -19.70 -1.73 -8.24
CA ARG A 55 -19.25 -1.80 -6.83
C ARG A 55 -19.99 -2.90 -6.05
N LYS A 56 -21.29 -3.09 -6.28
CA LYS A 56 -22.07 -4.19 -5.69
C LYS A 56 -21.57 -5.56 -6.17
N ARG A 57 -21.24 -5.71 -7.46
CA ARG A 57 -20.67 -6.94 -8.04
C ARG A 57 -19.33 -7.29 -7.39
N ILE A 58 -18.43 -6.31 -7.27
CA ILE A 58 -17.13 -6.47 -6.61
C ILE A 58 -17.31 -6.87 -5.14
N GLN A 59 -18.19 -6.19 -4.41
CA GLN A 59 -18.44 -6.50 -3.00
C GLN A 59 -18.99 -7.92 -2.80
N LYS A 60 -19.85 -8.41 -3.71
CA LYS A 60 -20.37 -9.79 -3.69
C LYS A 60 -19.26 -10.81 -3.94
N GLN A 61 -18.30 -10.51 -4.81
CA GLN A 61 -17.14 -11.37 -5.06
C GLN A 61 -16.18 -11.41 -3.86
N GLU A 62 -15.91 -10.25 -3.24
CA GLU A 62 -15.01 -10.13 -2.08
C GLU A 62 -15.55 -10.82 -0.82
N LYS A 63 -16.85 -10.66 -0.53
CA LYS A 63 -17.48 -11.24 0.68
C LYS A 63 -17.61 -12.77 0.64
N GLY A 64 -17.48 -13.39 -0.53
CA GLY A 64 -17.72 -14.82 -0.71
C GLY A 64 -19.19 -15.20 -0.55
N SER A 65 -19.50 -16.49 -0.74
CA SER A 65 -20.85 -17.03 -0.55
C SER A 65 -21.04 -17.54 0.88
N LEU A 66 -22.26 -17.47 1.42
CA LEU A 66 -22.58 -18.04 2.74
C LEU A 66 -22.30 -19.55 2.83
N LEU A 67 -22.41 -20.27 1.71
CA LEU A 67 -22.15 -21.71 1.63
C LEU A 67 -20.65 -22.06 1.48
N HIS A 68 -19.82 -21.10 1.07
CA HIS A 68 -18.38 -21.26 0.92
C HIS A 68 -17.68 -19.97 1.38
N PRO A 69 -17.57 -19.74 2.70
CA PRO A 69 -16.81 -18.62 3.22
C PRO A 69 -15.34 -18.73 2.80
N ASN A 70 -14.77 -17.62 2.32
CA ASN A 70 -13.36 -17.54 1.96
C ASN A 70 -12.52 -17.46 3.25
N PHE A 71 -12.35 -18.58 3.95
CA PHE A 71 -11.43 -18.63 5.08
C PHE A 71 -10.01 -18.33 4.60
N THR A 72 -9.45 -17.21 5.05
CA THR A 72 -8.03 -16.90 4.79
C THR A 72 -7.18 -18.01 5.43
N LYS A 73 -6.04 -18.38 4.83
CA LYS A 73 -5.12 -19.40 5.38
C LYS A 73 -4.78 -19.15 6.86
N LYS A 74 -4.67 -17.87 7.25
CA LYS A 74 -4.50 -17.42 8.64
C LYS A 74 -5.70 -17.78 9.55
N GLY A 75 -6.93 -17.62 9.06
CA GLY A 75 -8.14 -17.98 9.79
C GLY A 75 -8.27 -19.49 10.02
N VAL A 76 -7.89 -20.32 9.03
CA VAL A 76 -7.85 -21.77 9.20
C VAL A 76 -6.79 -22.17 10.24
N PHE A 77 -5.57 -21.62 10.14
CA PHE A 77 -4.50 -21.87 11.12
C PHE A 77 -4.94 -21.51 12.55
N MET A 78 -5.64 -20.39 12.70
CA MET A 78 -6.19 -19.93 13.96
C MET A 78 -7.25 -20.88 14.52
N ILE A 79 -8.22 -21.31 13.71
CA ILE A 79 -9.27 -22.24 14.14
C ILE A 79 -8.65 -23.57 14.58
N VAL A 80 -7.75 -24.14 13.75
CA VAL A 80 -7.06 -25.40 14.06
C VAL A 80 -6.16 -25.27 15.29
N GLY A 81 -5.48 -24.14 15.44
CA GLY A 81 -4.63 -23.86 16.59
C GLY A 81 -5.41 -23.77 17.89
N TRP A 82 -6.51 -23.02 17.91
CA TRP A 82 -7.34 -22.88 19.12
C TRP A 82 -8.11 -24.16 19.47
N THR A 83 -8.53 -24.95 18.47
CA THR A 83 -9.13 -26.27 18.75
C THR A 83 -8.09 -27.23 19.34
N ALA A 84 -6.87 -27.27 18.80
CA ALA A 84 -5.78 -28.03 19.39
C ALA A 84 -5.44 -27.56 20.81
N PHE A 85 -5.42 -26.24 21.05
CA PHE A 85 -5.19 -25.66 22.37
C PHE A 85 -6.26 -26.10 23.37
N ALA A 86 -7.53 -26.04 22.98
CA ALA A 86 -8.65 -26.46 23.82
C ALA A 86 -8.59 -27.96 24.15
N LEU A 87 -8.29 -28.82 23.15
CA LEU A 87 -8.18 -30.27 23.34
C LEU A 87 -7.00 -30.65 24.26
N LEU A 88 -5.84 -30.02 24.08
CA LEU A 88 -4.66 -30.27 24.91
C LEU A 88 -4.86 -29.73 26.33
N SER A 89 -5.47 -28.56 26.49
CA SER A 89 -5.80 -27.99 27.80
C SER A 89 -6.84 -28.83 28.53
N TYR A 90 -7.82 -29.41 27.82
CA TYR A 90 -8.76 -30.35 28.41
C TYR A 90 -8.05 -31.61 28.93
N LYS A 91 -7.16 -32.21 28.14
CA LYS A 91 -6.35 -33.35 28.59
C LYS A 91 -5.48 -33.02 29.80
N LEU A 92 -4.91 -31.81 29.82
CA LEU A 92 -4.07 -31.32 30.90
C LEU A 92 -4.85 -31.12 32.21
N SER A 93 -6.12 -30.69 32.13
CA SER A 93 -6.97 -30.49 33.31
C SER A 93 -7.26 -31.79 34.08
N GLY A 94 -7.17 -32.95 33.41
CA GLY A 94 -7.32 -34.27 34.03
C GLY A 94 -6.01 -34.89 34.54
N ALA A 95 -4.87 -34.23 34.35
CA ALA A 95 -3.57 -34.74 34.76
C ALA A 95 -3.26 -34.39 36.22
N ALA A 96 -2.94 -35.40 37.04
CA ALA A 96 -2.53 -35.20 38.42
C ALA A 96 -1.14 -34.54 38.49
N ILE A 97 -1.03 -33.47 39.29
CA ILE A 97 0.23 -32.79 39.55
C ILE A 97 0.90 -33.50 40.74
N ASP A 98 1.81 -34.43 40.46
CA ASP A 98 2.61 -35.15 41.48
C ASP A 98 3.84 -34.35 41.92
N THR A 99 3.65 -33.09 42.34
CA THR A 99 4.69 -32.33 43.04
C THR A 99 4.39 -32.35 44.53
N LYS A 100 4.63 -33.49 45.19
CA LYS A 100 4.56 -33.56 46.66
C LYS A 100 5.79 -32.89 47.25
N ILE A 101 5.61 -31.70 47.81
CA ILE A 101 6.62 -31.06 48.66
C ILE A 101 6.74 -31.92 49.92
N TYR A 102 7.98 -32.24 50.33
CA TYR A 102 8.20 -33.10 51.49
C TYR A 102 7.83 -32.36 52.78
N ASP A 103 6.67 -32.68 53.37
CA ASP A 103 6.25 -32.17 54.67
C ASP A 103 6.27 -33.29 55.74
N PRO A 104 7.22 -33.25 56.69
CA PRO A 104 7.29 -34.22 57.78
C PRO A 104 6.04 -34.28 58.65
N PHE A 105 5.35 -33.15 58.84
CA PHE A 105 4.15 -33.09 59.68
C PHE A 105 2.96 -33.73 58.97
N GLU A 106 2.81 -33.51 57.67
CA GLU A 106 1.78 -34.15 56.84
C GLU A 106 1.97 -35.67 56.78
N ILE A 107 3.21 -36.15 56.60
CA ILE A 107 3.55 -37.59 56.59
C ILE A 107 3.24 -38.25 57.94
N LEU A 108 3.46 -37.54 59.05
CA LEU A 108 3.12 -38.02 60.39
C LEU A 108 1.66 -37.76 60.79
N GLY A 109 0.87 -37.05 59.99
CA GLY A 109 -0.52 -36.67 60.30
C GLY A 109 -0.65 -35.71 61.49
N LEU A 110 0.35 -34.86 61.73
CA LEU A 110 0.39 -33.89 62.83
C LEU A 110 0.23 -32.45 62.30
N LYS A 111 -0.21 -31.54 63.17
CA LYS A 111 -0.19 -30.09 62.87
C LYS A 111 1.24 -29.55 63.00
N THR A 112 1.55 -28.50 62.26
CA THR A 112 2.82 -27.78 62.38
C THR A 112 2.94 -27.16 63.80
N GLY A 113 4.11 -27.27 64.44
CA GLY A 113 4.37 -26.69 65.77
C GLY A 113 4.03 -27.57 67.00
N VAL A 114 3.72 -28.85 66.80
CA VAL A 114 3.47 -29.84 67.86
C VAL A 114 4.74 -30.12 68.68
N THR A 115 4.60 -30.41 69.99
CA THR A 115 5.75 -30.63 70.87
C THR A 115 6.48 -31.95 70.57
N GLU A 116 7.80 -32.02 70.80
CA GLU A 116 8.58 -33.24 70.54
C GLU A 116 8.06 -34.48 71.29
N LYS A 117 7.45 -34.30 72.47
CA LYS A 117 6.84 -35.39 73.24
C LYS A 117 5.64 -36.01 72.51
N GLU A 118 4.85 -35.18 71.85
CA GLU A 118 3.69 -35.59 71.05
C GLU A 118 4.12 -36.23 69.74
N ILE A 119 5.16 -35.70 69.08
CA ILE A 119 5.78 -36.30 67.88
C ILE A 119 6.28 -37.72 68.18
N LYS A 120 6.98 -37.92 69.31
CA LYS A 120 7.46 -39.24 69.78
C LYS A 120 6.31 -40.21 70.08
N SER A 121 5.23 -39.74 70.69
CA SER A 121 4.04 -40.54 70.99
C SER A 121 3.33 -40.99 69.71
N HIS A 122 3.15 -40.07 68.76
CA HIS A 122 2.47 -40.36 67.49
C HIS A 122 3.29 -41.27 66.59
N PHE A 123 4.61 -41.04 66.50
CA PHE A 123 5.53 -41.96 65.83
C PHE A 123 5.45 -43.36 66.42
N LYS A 124 5.50 -43.52 67.75
CA LYS A 124 5.38 -44.84 68.40
C LYS A 124 4.07 -45.56 68.06
N LYS A 125 2.97 -44.81 67.90
CA LYS A 125 1.67 -45.34 67.47
C LYS A 125 1.71 -45.79 66.01
N LEU A 126 2.21 -44.94 65.11
CA LEU A 126 2.34 -45.23 63.68
C LEU A 126 3.34 -46.36 63.40
N SER A 127 4.50 -46.38 64.06
CA SER A 127 5.50 -47.45 63.93
C SER A 127 4.96 -48.80 64.38
N LYS A 128 4.05 -48.86 65.36
CA LYS A 128 3.40 -50.12 65.77
C LYS A 128 2.38 -50.62 64.73
N GLN A 129 1.77 -49.69 63.98
CA GLN A 129 0.79 -49.98 62.94
C GLN A 129 1.46 -50.36 61.61
N PHE A 130 2.53 -49.66 61.24
CA PHE A 130 3.22 -49.80 59.96
C PHE A 130 4.56 -50.55 60.07
N HIS A 131 4.83 -51.26 61.16
CA HIS A 131 6.06 -52.06 61.29
C HIS A 131 6.08 -53.15 60.20
N PRO A 132 7.19 -53.34 59.45
CA PRO A 132 7.26 -54.29 58.34
C PRO A 132 6.91 -55.73 58.74
N ASP A 133 7.09 -56.07 60.01
CA ASP A 133 6.81 -57.39 60.60
C ASP A 133 5.38 -57.57 61.15
N LYS A 134 4.57 -56.49 61.27
CA LYS A 134 3.22 -56.51 61.88
C LYS A 134 2.09 -56.09 60.93
N VAL A 135 2.43 -55.58 59.76
CA VAL A 135 1.45 -55.17 58.75
C VAL A 135 0.82 -56.43 58.16
N LYS A 136 -0.49 -56.60 58.37
CA LYS A 136 -1.28 -57.59 57.63
C LYS A 136 -1.50 -57.02 56.22
N LEU A 137 -0.91 -57.66 55.21
CA LEU A 137 -1.13 -57.30 53.81
C LEU A 137 -2.63 -57.46 53.50
N THR A 138 -3.34 -56.36 53.30
CA THR A 138 -4.74 -56.35 52.88
C THR A 138 -4.84 -55.70 51.50
N GLY A 139 -5.29 -56.47 50.50
CA GLY A 139 -5.46 -55.98 49.13
C GLY A 139 -4.16 -55.94 48.31
N ASN A 140 -4.02 -54.92 47.46
CA ASN A 140 -2.91 -54.72 46.51
C ASN A 140 -1.60 -54.17 47.14
N ASP A 141 -1.52 -54.03 48.45
CA ASP A 141 -0.31 -53.56 49.12
C ASP A 141 0.78 -54.65 49.08
N THR A 142 1.93 -54.34 48.48
CA THR A 142 3.12 -55.22 48.46
C THR A 142 3.95 -55.06 49.74
N ILE A 143 4.76 -56.07 50.08
CA ILE A 143 5.72 -56.01 51.19
C ILE A 143 6.65 -54.78 51.05
N GLU A 144 7.00 -54.42 49.81
CA GLU A 144 7.81 -53.25 49.46
C GLU A 144 7.09 -51.92 49.78
N SER A 145 5.79 -51.82 49.50
CA SER A 145 5.00 -50.62 49.80
C SER A 145 4.81 -50.37 51.30
N ALA A 146 4.73 -51.44 52.10
CA ALA A 146 4.68 -51.34 53.55
C ALA A 146 6.03 -50.91 54.12
N ALA A 147 7.13 -51.43 53.56
CA ALA A 147 8.49 -51.04 53.92
C ALA A 147 8.78 -49.58 53.56
N SER A 148 8.37 -49.11 52.37
CA SER A 148 8.59 -47.72 51.93
C SER A 148 7.81 -46.73 52.81
N LYS A 149 6.53 -46.99 53.10
CA LYS A 149 5.72 -46.18 54.04
C LYS A 149 6.37 -46.10 55.43
N PHE A 150 6.92 -47.20 55.94
CA PHE A 150 7.64 -47.19 57.21
C PHE A 150 8.93 -46.37 57.17
N VAL A 151 9.67 -46.44 56.06
CA VAL A 151 10.88 -45.62 55.84
C VAL A 151 10.51 -44.14 55.78
N GLU A 152 9.44 -43.75 55.09
CA GLU A 152 8.95 -42.36 55.02
C GLU A 152 8.56 -41.83 56.40
N ILE A 153 7.79 -42.60 57.18
CA ILE A 153 7.40 -42.25 58.56
C ILE A 153 8.64 -42.10 59.44
N THR A 154 9.64 -42.97 59.27
CA THR A 154 10.90 -42.91 60.01
C THR A 154 11.74 -41.70 59.61
N LYS A 155 11.81 -41.36 58.32
CA LYS A 155 12.48 -40.17 57.82
C LYS A 155 11.81 -38.89 58.33
N ALA A 156 10.47 -38.84 58.33
CA ALA A 156 9.69 -37.70 58.82
C ALA A 156 9.82 -37.50 60.33
N TYR A 157 9.91 -38.58 61.11
CA TYR A 157 10.23 -38.49 62.53
C TYR A 157 11.65 -37.96 62.75
N LYS A 158 12.63 -38.51 62.01
CA LYS A 158 14.04 -38.09 62.11
C LYS A 158 14.25 -36.64 61.73
N SER A 159 13.58 -36.13 60.71
CA SER A 159 13.67 -34.71 60.30
C SER A 159 13.16 -33.73 61.34
N LEU A 160 12.30 -34.18 62.26
CA LEU A 160 11.77 -33.34 63.34
C LEU A 160 12.51 -33.51 64.68
N THR A 161 13.18 -34.64 64.89
CA THR A 161 13.83 -34.95 66.19
C THR A 161 15.36 -34.93 66.18
N ASP A 162 16.00 -35.14 65.03
CA ASP A 162 17.47 -35.16 64.91
C ASP A 162 17.95 -33.77 64.48
N GLU A 163 18.78 -33.13 65.29
CA GLU A 163 19.30 -31.78 65.03
C GLU A 163 20.00 -31.66 63.67
N THR A 164 20.69 -32.72 63.20
CA THR A 164 21.42 -32.71 61.93
C THR A 164 20.50 -32.78 60.72
N ILE A 165 19.52 -33.69 60.76
CA ILE A 165 18.54 -33.90 59.69
C ILE A 165 17.53 -32.76 59.67
N ARG A 166 17.19 -32.21 60.84
CA ARG A 166 16.36 -31.02 60.98
C ARG A 166 17.02 -29.80 60.34
N LYS A 167 18.31 -29.57 60.62
CA LYS A 167 19.06 -28.49 59.98
C LYS A 167 19.15 -28.67 58.46
N ASN A 168 19.35 -29.91 57.98
CA ASN A 168 19.29 -30.20 56.54
C ASN A 168 17.91 -29.90 55.93
N PHE A 169 16.83 -30.19 56.65
CA PHE A 169 15.47 -29.85 56.22
C PHE A 169 15.22 -28.33 56.23
N GLU A 170 15.71 -27.60 57.24
CA GLU A 170 15.60 -26.14 57.32
C GLU A 170 16.42 -25.43 56.22
N ASP A 171 17.63 -25.93 55.92
CA ASP A 171 18.54 -25.33 54.93
C ASP A 171 18.20 -25.75 53.47
N TYR A 172 17.71 -26.97 53.25
CA TYR A 172 17.50 -27.55 51.90
C TYR A 172 16.06 -28.04 51.61
N GLY A 173 15.13 -27.97 52.55
CA GLY A 173 13.74 -28.42 52.38
C GLY A 173 13.54 -29.93 52.33
N HIS A 174 14.58 -30.73 52.61
CA HIS A 174 14.52 -32.21 52.57
C HIS A 174 15.46 -32.83 53.63
N PRO A 175 15.08 -33.94 54.32
CA PRO A 175 15.87 -34.56 55.39
C PRO A 175 17.27 -35.03 54.95
N ASP A 176 17.37 -35.50 53.70
CA ASP A 176 18.61 -36.05 53.16
C ASP A 176 19.61 -34.95 52.72
N GLY A 177 19.29 -33.66 52.93
CA GLY A 177 20.14 -32.52 52.56
C GLY A 177 20.01 -32.12 51.08
N ARG A 178 21.06 -31.48 50.53
CA ARG A 178 21.09 -30.98 49.14
C ARG A 178 20.80 -32.10 48.15
N GLN A 179 19.61 -32.05 47.54
CA GLN A 179 19.23 -32.97 46.49
C GLN A 179 20.04 -32.67 45.21
N THR A 180 20.44 -33.71 44.49
CA THR A 180 21.01 -33.56 43.15
C THR A 180 19.91 -33.02 42.23
N VAL A 181 20.12 -31.83 41.67
CA VAL A 181 19.21 -31.28 40.66
C VAL A 181 19.32 -32.16 39.41
N THR A 182 18.33 -33.01 39.18
CA THR A 182 18.20 -33.73 37.91
C THR A 182 17.61 -32.79 36.89
N MET A 183 18.27 -32.64 35.74
CA MET A 183 17.80 -31.77 34.67
C MET A 183 16.83 -32.57 33.79
N GLY A 184 15.54 -32.34 33.99
CA GLY A 184 14.50 -32.97 33.18
C GLY A 184 14.29 -32.24 31.85
N ILE A 185 14.04 -32.99 30.77
CA ILE A 185 13.57 -32.43 29.49
C ILE A 185 12.08 -32.72 29.36
N ALA A 186 11.28 -31.71 29.04
CA ALA A 186 9.84 -31.81 28.79
C ALA A 186 9.51 -32.46 27.42
N LEU A 187 10.25 -33.50 27.06
CA LEU A 187 9.98 -34.34 25.89
C LEU A 187 9.52 -35.72 26.38
N PRO A 188 8.46 -36.29 25.78
CA PRO A 188 8.01 -37.63 26.14
C PRO A 188 9.10 -38.68 25.90
N ARG A 189 9.26 -39.60 26.85
CA ARG A 189 10.29 -40.64 26.79
C ARG A 189 10.19 -41.55 25.55
N TRP A 190 8.99 -41.83 25.07
CA TRP A 190 8.74 -42.67 23.90
C TRP A 190 9.41 -42.17 22.59
N ILE A 191 9.76 -40.88 22.49
CA ILE A 191 10.45 -40.31 21.32
C ILE A 191 11.91 -40.80 21.25
N VAL A 192 12.55 -41.01 22.40
CA VAL A 192 13.98 -41.30 22.53
C VAL A 192 14.25 -42.77 22.82
N GLU A 193 13.22 -43.54 23.20
CA GLU A 193 13.31 -44.99 23.40
C GLU A 193 13.83 -45.72 22.16
N ALA A 194 14.63 -46.78 22.39
CA ALA A 194 15.37 -47.50 21.36
C ALA A 194 14.47 -48.07 20.24
N GLN A 195 13.20 -48.35 20.53
CA GLN A 195 12.24 -48.86 19.55
C GLN A 195 11.80 -47.78 18.53
N ASN A 196 11.66 -46.53 18.97
CA ASN A 196 11.12 -45.43 18.15
C ASN A 196 12.20 -44.47 17.64
N ASN A 197 13.39 -44.46 18.25
CA ASN A 197 14.50 -43.59 17.85
C ASN A 197 14.83 -43.74 16.34
N ILE A 198 14.87 -44.96 15.81
CA ILE A 198 15.13 -45.21 14.38
C ILE A 198 14.06 -44.54 13.50
N TRP A 199 12.79 -44.59 13.91
CA TRP A 199 11.69 -43.93 13.19
C TRP A 199 11.79 -42.40 13.27
N VAL A 200 12.10 -41.85 14.44
CA VAL A 200 12.27 -40.40 14.64
C VAL A 200 13.45 -39.88 13.81
N LEU A 201 14.58 -40.59 13.83
CA LEU A 201 15.75 -40.25 13.02
C LEU A 201 15.47 -40.39 11.52
N GLY A 202 14.70 -41.40 11.12
CA GLY A 202 14.24 -41.59 9.75
C GLY A 202 13.35 -40.44 9.26
N VAL A 203 12.36 -40.03 10.07
CA VAL A 203 11.50 -38.87 9.78
C VAL A 203 12.32 -37.59 9.73
N TYR A 204 13.24 -37.38 10.67
CA TYR A 204 14.15 -36.25 10.66
C TYR A 204 15.01 -36.22 9.39
N GLY A 205 15.60 -37.35 9.00
CA GLY A 205 16.37 -37.51 7.77
C GLY A 205 15.54 -37.25 6.52
N LEU A 206 14.28 -37.70 6.48
CA LEU A 206 13.36 -37.42 5.37
C LEU A 206 13.00 -35.93 5.32
N LEU A 207 12.69 -35.33 6.46
CA LEU A 207 12.29 -33.92 6.54
C LEU A 207 13.44 -33.01 6.10
N PHE A 208 14.64 -33.17 6.66
CA PHE A 208 15.77 -32.31 6.33
C PHE A 208 16.53 -32.73 5.07
N GLY A 209 16.57 -34.02 4.75
CA GLY A 209 17.30 -34.54 3.59
C GLY A 209 16.52 -34.52 2.28
N LEU A 210 15.18 -34.65 2.32
CA LEU A 210 14.33 -34.66 1.12
C LEU A 210 13.35 -33.50 1.10
N SER A 211 12.58 -33.30 2.18
CA SER A 211 11.49 -32.32 2.15
C SER A 211 12.02 -30.89 2.08
N LEU A 212 13.06 -30.55 2.85
CA LEU A 212 13.66 -29.22 2.84
C LEU A 212 14.32 -28.91 1.48
N PRO A 213 15.18 -29.78 0.90
CA PRO A 213 15.70 -29.55 -0.45
C PRO A 213 14.62 -29.49 -1.53
N ALA A 214 13.55 -30.29 -1.43
CA ALA A 214 12.44 -30.24 -2.38
C ALA A 214 11.65 -28.93 -2.28
N LEU A 215 11.37 -28.45 -1.06
CA LEU A 215 10.67 -27.17 -0.82
C LEU A 215 11.52 -25.98 -1.27
N VAL A 216 12.80 -25.97 -0.88
CA VAL A 216 13.75 -24.93 -1.27
C VAL A 216 13.97 -24.97 -2.78
N GLY A 217 14.11 -26.14 -3.38
CA GLY A 217 14.24 -26.31 -4.83
C GLY A 217 13.00 -25.79 -5.56
N ARG A 218 11.79 -26.18 -5.14
CA ARG A 218 10.54 -25.70 -5.73
C ARG A 218 10.40 -24.17 -5.61
N TRP A 219 10.75 -23.60 -4.46
CA TRP A 219 10.75 -22.15 -4.27
C TRP A 219 11.79 -21.46 -5.15
N TRP A 220 13.03 -21.96 -5.17
CA TRP A 220 14.14 -21.40 -5.94
C TRP A 220 13.86 -21.41 -7.44
N PHE A 221 13.47 -22.56 -8.00
CA PHE A 221 13.14 -22.65 -9.43
C PHE A 221 11.90 -21.85 -9.79
N GLY A 222 10.89 -21.79 -8.92
CA GLY A 222 9.72 -20.93 -9.12
C GLY A 222 10.04 -19.44 -9.05
N SER A 223 10.96 -19.04 -8.17
CA SER A 223 11.39 -17.64 -8.03
C SER A 223 12.33 -17.20 -9.15
N ARG A 224 13.25 -18.07 -9.58
CA ARG A 224 14.21 -17.80 -10.66
C ARG A 224 13.53 -17.56 -12.01
N GLN A 225 12.35 -18.14 -12.23
CA GLN A 225 11.56 -17.90 -13.44
C GLN A 225 10.94 -16.50 -13.49
N LYS A 226 10.87 -15.78 -12.36
CA LYS A 226 10.29 -14.44 -12.29
C LYS A 226 11.36 -13.35 -12.32
N THR A 227 11.07 -12.26 -13.01
CA THR A 227 11.90 -11.05 -13.00
C THR A 227 11.64 -10.22 -11.74
N LYS A 228 12.43 -9.16 -11.55
CA LYS A 228 12.22 -8.17 -10.48
C LYS A 228 10.81 -7.57 -10.48
N ASP A 229 10.22 -7.43 -11.68
CA ASP A 229 8.86 -6.90 -11.87
C ASP A 229 7.76 -7.93 -11.58
N GLY A 230 8.12 -9.17 -11.22
CA GLY A 230 7.18 -10.24 -10.86
C GLY A 230 6.59 -11.00 -12.05
N ILE A 231 7.04 -10.72 -13.28
CA ILE A 231 6.61 -11.39 -14.52
C ILE A 231 7.54 -12.55 -14.89
N ASN A 232 7.10 -13.46 -15.76
CA ASN A 232 7.94 -14.56 -16.25
C ASN A 232 9.08 -14.02 -17.13
N ALA A 233 10.29 -14.55 -16.96
CA ALA A 233 11.46 -14.18 -17.76
C ALA A 233 11.26 -14.38 -19.27
N GLN A 234 10.46 -15.38 -19.69
CA GLN A 234 10.12 -15.58 -21.10
C GLN A 234 9.23 -14.47 -21.64
N THR A 235 8.27 -13.98 -20.85
CA THR A 235 7.43 -12.84 -21.21
C THR A 235 8.26 -11.57 -21.35
N ALA A 236 9.15 -11.31 -20.38
CA ALA A 236 10.06 -10.17 -20.46
C ALA A 236 10.94 -10.22 -21.73
N ALA A 237 11.44 -11.41 -22.09
CA ALA A 237 12.22 -11.61 -23.31
C ALA A 237 11.38 -11.39 -24.59
N ALA A 238 10.10 -11.80 -24.59
CA ALA A 238 9.19 -11.52 -25.70
C ALA A 238 8.94 -10.01 -25.85
N PHE A 239 8.64 -9.32 -24.75
CA PHE A 239 8.42 -7.87 -24.72
C PHE A 239 9.64 -7.09 -25.19
N PHE A 240 10.84 -7.47 -24.74
CA PHE A 240 12.09 -6.83 -25.15
C PHE A 240 12.38 -7.00 -26.64
N LYS A 241 11.94 -8.10 -27.26
CA LYS A 241 12.15 -8.37 -28.68
C LYS A 241 11.11 -7.69 -29.58
N SER A 242 9.89 -7.48 -29.09
CA SER A 242 8.80 -6.91 -29.91
C SER A 242 8.68 -5.39 -29.81
N LEU A 243 9.15 -4.77 -28.73
CA LEU A 243 9.01 -3.33 -28.52
C LEU A 243 10.09 -2.52 -29.27
N ASN A 244 9.66 -1.49 -29.99
CA ASN A 244 10.50 -0.55 -30.72
C ASN A 244 10.31 0.90 -30.25
N GLU A 245 11.17 1.82 -30.70
CA GLU A 245 11.14 3.25 -30.30
C GLU A 245 9.87 3.98 -30.73
N ASN A 246 9.30 3.58 -31.87
CA ASN A 246 8.10 4.17 -32.44
C ASN A 246 6.84 3.34 -32.17
N SER A 247 6.91 2.36 -31.25
CA SER A 247 5.77 1.51 -30.94
C SER A 247 4.63 2.31 -30.33
N GLY A 248 3.47 2.28 -30.99
CA GLY A 248 2.24 2.93 -30.53
C GLY A 248 1.44 2.06 -29.56
N VAL A 249 0.24 2.52 -29.19
CA VAL A 249 -0.69 1.77 -28.30
C VAL A 249 -1.05 0.40 -28.90
N GLU A 250 -1.16 0.33 -30.22
CA GLU A 250 -1.49 -0.89 -30.96
C GLU A 250 -0.41 -1.96 -30.83
N ASP A 251 0.84 -1.61 -31.15
CA ASP A 251 2.00 -2.49 -31.01
C ASP A 251 2.19 -2.98 -29.57
N ILE A 252 1.78 -2.17 -28.61
CA ILE A 252 1.81 -2.48 -27.18
C ILE A 252 0.76 -3.54 -26.83
N ILE A 253 -0.46 -3.46 -27.38
CA ILE A 253 -1.49 -4.50 -27.22
C ILE A 253 -1.00 -5.81 -27.85
N ASP A 254 -0.41 -5.73 -29.04
CA ASP A 254 0.12 -6.89 -29.75
C ASP A 254 1.27 -7.53 -28.97
N THR A 255 2.14 -6.72 -28.39
CA THR A 255 3.20 -7.18 -27.49
C THR A 255 2.62 -7.82 -26.24
N LEU A 256 1.60 -7.22 -25.62
CA LEU A 256 0.93 -7.77 -24.44
C LEU A 256 0.31 -9.14 -24.73
N SER A 257 -0.24 -9.35 -25.92
CA SER A 257 -0.84 -10.64 -26.33
C SER A 257 0.15 -11.80 -26.33
N LYS A 258 1.45 -11.52 -26.55
CA LYS A 258 2.53 -12.53 -26.61
C LYS A 258 2.94 -13.07 -25.23
N ALA A 259 2.37 -12.54 -24.13
CA ALA A 259 2.76 -12.93 -22.78
C ALA A 259 2.46 -14.41 -22.46
N VAL A 260 3.37 -15.07 -21.75
CA VAL A 260 3.28 -16.49 -21.36
C VAL A 260 2.30 -16.69 -20.21
N GLU A 261 2.06 -15.67 -19.40
CA GLU A 261 1.13 -15.68 -18.26
C GLU A 261 -0.30 -16.03 -18.68
N TRP A 262 -0.66 -15.73 -19.93
CA TRP A 262 -1.94 -16.06 -20.52
C TRP A 262 -2.18 -17.56 -20.66
N GLN A 263 -1.13 -18.39 -20.69
CA GLN A 263 -1.28 -19.85 -20.73
C GLN A 263 -1.97 -20.44 -19.48
N HIS A 264 -1.97 -19.70 -18.37
CA HIS A 264 -2.53 -20.11 -17.09
C HIS A 264 -3.95 -19.60 -16.84
N VAL A 265 -4.61 -19.01 -17.85
CA VAL A 265 -6.02 -18.63 -17.76
C VAL A 265 -6.87 -19.91 -17.66
N GLU A 266 -7.85 -19.92 -16.74
CA GLU A 266 -8.65 -21.10 -16.45
C GLU A 266 -9.36 -21.62 -17.72
N ARG A 267 -9.21 -22.94 -17.96
CA ARG A 267 -9.72 -23.65 -19.14
C ARG A 267 -11.11 -24.25 -18.94
N LYS A 268 -11.76 -24.01 -17.80
CA LYS A 268 -13.03 -24.64 -17.48
C LYS A 268 -14.19 -23.84 -18.08
N GLY A 269 -14.89 -24.45 -19.03
CA GLY A 269 -16.22 -24.05 -19.46
C GLY A 269 -16.29 -23.07 -20.65
N ALA A 270 -17.41 -23.21 -21.37
CA ALA A 270 -17.96 -22.33 -22.39
C ALA A 270 -17.15 -22.12 -23.69
N ASP A 271 -16.57 -23.19 -24.25
CA ASP A 271 -15.88 -23.12 -25.56
C ASP A 271 -16.80 -22.68 -26.71
N LYS A 272 -18.11 -22.93 -26.60
CA LYS A 272 -19.10 -22.48 -27.59
C LYS A 272 -19.23 -20.96 -27.58
N GLU A 273 -19.46 -20.36 -26.41
CA GLU A 273 -19.55 -18.91 -26.26
C GLU A 273 -18.24 -18.22 -26.63
N LEU A 274 -17.09 -18.83 -26.31
CA LEU A 274 -15.79 -18.29 -26.72
C LEU A 274 -15.61 -18.18 -28.24
N LYS A 275 -16.13 -19.16 -29.00
CA LYS A 275 -16.15 -19.11 -30.47
C LYS A 275 -17.16 -18.11 -31.01
N GLU A 276 -18.30 -17.94 -30.34
CA GLU A 276 -19.28 -16.90 -30.68
C GLU A 276 -18.70 -15.50 -30.45
N LEU A 277 -17.97 -15.29 -29.36
CA LEU A 277 -17.22 -14.05 -29.09
C LEU A 277 -16.16 -13.79 -30.16
N ASP A 278 -15.40 -14.81 -30.54
CA ASP A 278 -14.39 -14.70 -31.60
C ASP A 278 -15.00 -14.24 -32.93
N ALA A 279 -16.13 -14.84 -33.34
CA ALA A 279 -16.86 -14.42 -34.54
C ALA A 279 -17.43 -12.99 -34.42
N ALA A 280 -17.90 -12.60 -33.24
CA ALA A 280 -18.39 -11.24 -32.99
C ALA A 280 -17.26 -10.20 -33.06
N ILE A 281 -16.06 -10.52 -32.57
CA ILE A 281 -14.88 -9.65 -32.69
C ILE A 281 -14.45 -9.53 -34.16
N GLU A 282 -14.42 -10.65 -34.89
CA GLU A 282 -14.08 -10.67 -36.32
C GLU A 282 -15.03 -9.78 -37.15
N SER A 283 -16.32 -9.76 -36.80
CA SER A 283 -17.28 -8.87 -37.47
C SER A 283 -17.01 -7.37 -37.26
N LYS A 284 -16.27 -6.99 -36.20
CA LYS A 284 -15.98 -5.59 -35.85
C LYS A 284 -14.60 -5.10 -36.29
N ILE A 285 -13.57 -5.97 -36.27
CA ILE A 285 -12.15 -5.59 -36.49
C ILE A 285 -11.46 -6.48 -37.57
N ASP A 286 -12.26 -7.08 -38.48
CA ASP A 286 -11.89 -8.13 -39.46
C ASP A 286 -10.40 -8.30 -39.82
N GLU A 287 -9.78 -7.39 -40.57
CA GLU A 287 -8.40 -7.55 -41.09
C GLU A 287 -7.35 -7.67 -39.98
N ARG A 288 -7.42 -6.80 -38.97
CA ARG A 288 -6.48 -6.77 -37.85
C ARG A 288 -6.67 -7.95 -36.90
N TRP A 289 -7.91 -8.41 -36.73
CA TRP A 289 -8.20 -9.58 -35.91
C TRP A 289 -7.56 -10.85 -36.49
N LYS A 290 -7.50 -10.97 -37.82
CA LYS A 290 -6.82 -12.09 -38.51
C LYS A 290 -5.31 -12.08 -38.27
N GLU A 291 -4.67 -10.91 -38.31
CA GLU A 291 -3.24 -10.76 -37.99
C GLU A 291 -2.95 -11.18 -36.54
N LEU A 292 -3.75 -10.68 -35.58
CA LEU A 292 -3.63 -11.01 -34.17
C LEU A 292 -3.78 -12.52 -33.88
N LYS A 293 -4.74 -13.18 -34.55
CA LYS A 293 -4.89 -14.64 -34.47
C LYS A 293 -3.62 -15.35 -34.94
N SER A 294 -2.96 -14.85 -35.99
CA SER A 294 -1.73 -15.45 -36.52
C SER A 294 -0.55 -15.39 -35.55
N LEU A 295 -0.51 -14.38 -34.67
CA LEU A 295 0.54 -14.22 -33.65
C LEU A 295 0.42 -15.22 -32.50
N THR A 296 -0.76 -15.83 -32.31
CA THR A 296 -0.97 -16.87 -31.29
C THR A 296 -0.61 -18.25 -31.84
N GLU A 297 0.43 -18.88 -31.29
CA GLU A 297 0.87 -20.24 -31.65
C GLU A 297 -0.29 -21.24 -31.44
N GLY A 298 -0.89 -21.74 -32.52
CA GLY A 298 -2.01 -22.68 -32.50
C GLY A 298 -3.34 -22.02 -32.85
N GLN A 299 -3.71 -22.09 -34.14
CA GLN A 299 -4.98 -21.59 -34.68
C GLN A 299 -6.18 -22.16 -33.91
N GLY A 300 -6.99 -21.29 -33.31
CA GLY A 300 -8.40 -21.55 -33.01
C GLY A 300 -8.71 -22.71 -32.06
N ASP A 301 -7.71 -23.25 -31.35
CA ASP A 301 -7.94 -24.27 -30.34
C ASP A 301 -8.34 -23.60 -29.03
N ALA A 302 -9.55 -23.91 -28.54
CA ALA A 302 -10.05 -23.45 -27.25
C ALA A 302 -9.15 -23.89 -26.08
N SER A 303 -8.26 -24.88 -26.32
CA SER A 303 -7.23 -25.31 -25.38
C SER A 303 -6.08 -24.30 -25.20
N ASN A 304 -5.90 -23.35 -26.12
CA ASN A 304 -4.83 -22.36 -26.10
C ASN A 304 -5.18 -21.19 -25.17
N GLY A 305 -4.53 -21.15 -24.00
CA GLY A 305 -4.73 -20.09 -23.02
C GLY A 305 -4.39 -18.68 -23.53
N ARG A 306 -3.42 -18.54 -24.46
CA ARG A 306 -3.06 -17.24 -25.05
C ARG A 306 -4.18 -16.68 -25.92
N TRP A 307 -4.72 -17.50 -26.82
CA TRP A 307 -5.86 -17.12 -27.67
C TRP A 307 -7.09 -16.80 -26.82
N ARG A 308 -7.40 -17.63 -25.80
CA ARG A 308 -8.50 -17.37 -24.87
C ARG A 308 -8.35 -16.02 -24.16
N ALA A 309 -7.15 -15.69 -23.67
CA ALA A 309 -6.90 -14.40 -23.03
C ALA A 309 -7.08 -13.22 -24.01
N LEU A 310 -6.62 -13.38 -25.25
CA LEU A 310 -6.76 -12.38 -26.31
C LEU A 310 -8.24 -12.10 -26.64
N VAL A 311 -9.04 -13.15 -26.84
CA VAL A 311 -10.49 -13.03 -27.07
C VAL A 311 -11.17 -12.31 -25.90
N LEU A 312 -10.85 -12.68 -24.65
CA LEU A 312 -11.42 -12.04 -23.47
C LEU A 312 -11.01 -10.56 -23.32
N LEU A 313 -9.78 -10.22 -23.70
CA LEU A 313 -9.28 -8.84 -23.69
C LEU A 313 -9.97 -7.98 -24.74
N TYR A 314 -10.10 -8.47 -25.97
CA TYR A 314 -10.80 -7.74 -27.04
C TYR A 314 -12.31 -7.69 -26.83
N ALA A 315 -12.92 -8.75 -26.28
CA ALA A 315 -14.32 -8.71 -25.86
C ALA A 315 -14.56 -7.61 -24.80
N HIS A 316 -13.60 -7.38 -23.90
CA HIS A 316 -13.64 -6.26 -22.95
C HIS A 316 -13.52 -4.91 -23.66
N LEU A 317 -12.48 -4.71 -24.49
CA LEU A 317 -12.25 -3.45 -25.21
C LEU A 317 -13.40 -3.06 -26.15
N LEU A 318 -14.11 -4.04 -26.70
CA LEU A 318 -15.28 -3.87 -27.58
C LEU A 318 -16.63 -3.92 -26.85
N ARG A 319 -16.62 -4.05 -25.51
CA ARG A 319 -17.80 -4.15 -24.64
C ARG A 319 -18.81 -5.22 -25.09
N ILE A 320 -18.32 -6.35 -25.59
CA ILE A 320 -19.16 -7.49 -25.98
C ILE A 320 -19.61 -8.21 -24.69
N PRO A 321 -20.92 -8.38 -24.44
CA PRO A 321 -21.41 -8.99 -23.21
C PRO A 321 -21.03 -10.48 -23.16
N ILE A 322 -20.61 -10.93 -21.97
CA ILE A 322 -20.33 -12.33 -21.67
C ILE A 322 -21.42 -12.82 -20.71
N HIS A 323 -22.07 -13.93 -21.03
CA HIS A 323 -23.17 -14.51 -20.26
C HIS A 323 -22.69 -15.56 -19.26
N ASP A 324 -21.68 -16.37 -19.59
CA ASP A 324 -21.16 -17.38 -18.67
C ASP A 324 -20.36 -16.78 -17.49
N SER A 325 -20.68 -17.23 -16.27
CA SER A 325 -20.03 -16.71 -15.06
C SER A 325 -18.56 -17.14 -14.91
N SER A 326 -18.18 -18.31 -15.47
CA SER A 326 -16.76 -18.71 -15.47
C SER A 326 -15.94 -17.87 -16.43
N LEU A 327 -16.44 -17.58 -17.64
CA LEU A 327 -15.78 -16.66 -18.56
C LEU A 327 -15.67 -15.24 -18.01
N GLN A 328 -16.70 -14.72 -17.33
CA GLN A 328 -16.64 -13.42 -16.64
C GLN A 328 -15.52 -13.37 -15.57
N LYS A 329 -15.37 -14.45 -14.78
CA LYS A 329 -14.26 -14.55 -13.81
C LYS A 329 -12.91 -14.63 -14.50
N ALA A 330 -12.79 -15.41 -15.57
CA ALA A 330 -11.56 -15.49 -16.35
C ALA A 330 -11.18 -14.14 -16.98
N GLN A 331 -12.15 -13.39 -17.51
CA GLN A 331 -11.95 -12.04 -18.04
C GLN A 331 -11.46 -11.09 -16.94
N ALA A 332 -12.10 -11.12 -15.76
CA ALA A 332 -11.67 -10.32 -14.62
C ALA A 332 -10.23 -10.66 -14.19
N ASP A 333 -9.87 -11.94 -14.14
CA ASP A 333 -8.51 -12.38 -13.78
C ASP A 333 -7.46 -11.94 -14.82
N VAL A 334 -7.80 -11.98 -16.11
CA VAL A 334 -6.93 -11.47 -17.19
C VAL A 334 -6.69 -9.98 -17.00
N LEU A 335 -7.77 -9.20 -16.87
CA LEU A 335 -7.72 -7.75 -16.69
C LEU A 335 -6.93 -7.36 -15.43
N LEU A 336 -7.11 -8.05 -14.30
CA LEU A 336 -6.38 -7.75 -13.07
C LEU A 336 -4.89 -8.06 -13.13
N ARG A 337 -4.45 -8.93 -14.05
CA ARG A 337 -3.03 -9.19 -14.30
C ARG A 337 -2.39 -8.18 -15.24
N THR A 338 -3.16 -7.55 -16.13
CA THR A 338 -2.63 -6.58 -17.11
C THR A 338 -1.76 -5.46 -16.51
N PRO A 339 -2.06 -4.85 -15.33
CA PRO A 339 -1.22 -3.75 -14.82
C PRO A 339 0.21 -4.20 -14.49
N SER A 340 0.40 -5.44 -14.01
CA SER A 340 1.75 -5.97 -13.75
C SER A 340 2.56 -6.18 -15.02
N LEU A 341 1.90 -6.65 -16.09
CA LEU A 341 2.54 -6.86 -17.40
C LEU A 341 2.86 -5.52 -18.08
N LEU A 342 1.94 -4.57 -18.02
CA LEU A 342 2.12 -3.23 -18.55
C LEU A 342 3.23 -2.47 -17.81
N ASN A 343 3.32 -2.58 -16.49
CA ASN A 343 4.44 -2.00 -15.73
C ASN A 343 5.79 -2.59 -16.15
N ALA A 344 5.86 -3.90 -16.39
CA ALA A 344 7.09 -4.52 -16.89
C ALA A 344 7.44 -4.04 -18.31
N LEU A 345 6.44 -3.89 -19.19
CA LEU A 345 6.64 -3.34 -20.53
C LEU A 345 7.10 -1.88 -20.50
N MET A 346 6.52 -1.07 -19.60
CA MET A 346 6.95 0.30 -19.35
C MET A 346 8.40 0.32 -18.86
N ASN A 347 8.78 -0.51 -17.88
CA ASN A 347 10.16 -0.58 -17.39
C ASN A 347 11.17 -0.95 -18.49
N ILE A 348 10.79 -1.81 -19.44
CA ILE A 348 11.60 -2.11 -20.62
C ILE A 348 11.78 -0.85 -21.50
N SER A 349 10.70 -0.10 -21.75
CA SER A 349 10.75 1.16 -22.49
C SER A 349 11.61 2.22 -21.78
N LEU A 350 11.45 2.34 -20.46
CA LEU A 350 12.20 3.27 -19.60
C LEU A 350 13.70 2.97 -19.60
N SER A 351 14.12 1.71 -19.70
CA SER A 351 15.55 1.38 -19.77
C SER A 351 16.25 1.95 -21.02
N ARG A 352 15.47 2.33 -22.05
CA ARG A 352 15.95 2.99 -23.27
C ARG A 352 15.52 4.46 -23.35
N ASN A 353 14.86 4.99 -22.33
CA ASN A 353 14.29 6.34 -22.28
C ASN A 353 13.37 6.67 -23.47
N TRP A 354 12.64 5.70 -24.01
CA TRP A 354 11.73 5.92 -25.15
C TRP A 354 10.42 6.58 -24.70
N PHE A 355 10.02 7.66 -25.36
CA PHE A 355 8.81 8.41 -24.99
C PHE A 355 7.52 7.77 -25.54
N PHE A 356 7.39 7.54 -26.86
CA PHE A 356 6.14 7.00 -27.44
C PHE A 356 5.65 5.70 -26.80
N PRO A 357 6.48 4.66 -26.60
CA PRO A 357 5.99 3.42 -26.04
C PRO A 357 5.65 3.57 -24.56
N THR A 358 6.35 4.44 -23.83
CA THR A 358 6.06 4.73 -22.41
C THR A 358 4.67 5.35 -22.27
N VAL A 359 4.36 6.39 -23.07
CA VAL A 359 3.03 7.03 -23.06
C VAL A 359 1.97 6.07 -23.57
N GLY A 360 2.27 5.28 -24.61
CA GLY A 360 1.34 4.29 -25.14
C GLY A 360 0.94 3.22 -24.11
N VAL A 361 1.86 2.81 -23.21
CA VAL A 361 1.52 1.91 -22.10
C VAL A 361 0.57 2.59 -21.11
N MET A 362 0.78 3.87 -20.81
CA MET A 362 -0.08 4.65 -19.91
C MET A 362 -1.50 4.78 -20.49
N HIS A 363 -1.61 5.10 -21.78
CA HIS A 363 -2.89 5.15 -22.49
C HIS A 363 -3.58 3.79 -22.51
N LEU A 364 -2.85 2.70 -22.74
CA LEU A 364 -3.44 1.36 -22.72
C LEU A 364 -4.04 1.02 -21.34
N GLN A 365 -3.45 1.49 -20.25
CA GLN A 365 -4.06 1.35 -18.92
C GLN A 365 -5.43 2.05 -18.83
N ALA A 366 -5.57 3.23 -19.43
CA ALA A 366 -6.83 3.96 -19.50
C ALA A 366 -7.86 3.27 -20.41
N TYR A 367 -7.45 2.82 -21.61
CA TYR A 367 -8.30 2.05 -22.52
C TYR A 367 -8.85 0.77 -21.87
N LEU A 368 -8.02 0.06 -21.11
CA LEU A 368 -8.45 -1.12 -20.35
C LEU A 368 -9.35 -0.77 -19.17
N ALA A 369 -9.11 0.35 -18.47
CA ALA A 369 -9.97 0.81 -17.38
C ALA A 369 -11.39 1.17 -17.87
N GLN A 370 -11.47 1.84 -19.03
CA GLN A 370 -12.72 2.33 -19.63
C GLN A 370 -13.39 1.35 -20.60
N ALA A 371 -12.73 0.23 -20.89
CA ALA A 371 -13.19 -0.78 -21.83
C ALA A 371 -13.48 -0.18 -23.21
N LEU A 372 -12.45 0.42 -23.83
CA LEU A 372 -12.53 1.06 -25.14
C LEU A 372 -11.37 0.65 -26.03
N SER A 373 -11.62 0.44 -27.33
CA SER A 373 -10.55 0.21 -28.32
C SER A 373 -9.76 1.50 -28.60
N PRO A 374 -8.44 1.43 -28.84
CA PRO A 374 -7.63 2.56 -29.29
C PRO A 374 -8.09 3.20 -30.61
N ASP A 375 -8.80 2.46 -31.46
CA ASP A 375 -9.28 2.93 -32.77
C ASP A 375 -10.43 3.96 -32.68
N ASN A 376 -10.94 4.24 -31.48
CA ASN A 376 -12.06 5.14 -31.28
C ASN A 376 -11.60 6.61 -31.32
N GLU A 377 -11.83 7.30 -32.43
CA GLU A 377 -11.50 8.73 -32.61
C GLU A 377 -12.10 9.63 -31.50
N ASN A 378 -13.31 9.32 -31.03
CA ASN A 378 -14.03 10.06 -29.99
C ASN A 378 -14.14 9.29 -28.67
N ALA A 379 -13.02 8.70 -28.23
CA ALA A 379 -12.96 7.90 -27.01
C ALA A 379 -13.41 8.68 -25.75
N THR A 380 -13.27 10.00 -25.72
CA THR A 380 -13.66 10.85 -24.58
C THR A 380 -15.14 10.64 -24.21
N TYR A 381 -16.05 10.81 -25.17
CA TYR A 381 -17.50 10.70 -24.96
C TYR A 381 -17.99 9.27 -24.78
N ALA A 382 -17.32 8.29 -25.41
CA ALA A 382 -17.66 6.88 -25.31
C ALA A 382 -17.47 6.29 -23.89
N GLN A 383 -16.80 7.02 -22.99
CA GLN A 383 -16.67 6.65 -21.58
C GLN A 383 -17.95 6.92 -20.77
N LEU A 384 -18.85 7.77 -21.26
CA LEU A 384 -20.07 8.15 -20.55
C LEU A 384 -21.08 6.99 -20.48
N PRO A 385 -21.90 6.92 -19.41
CA PRO A 385 -22.89 5.87 -19.23
C PRO A 385 -23.88 5.75 -20.41
N GLY A 386 -23.89 4.60 -21.07
CA GLY A 386 -24.89 4.27 -22.07
C GLY A 386 -24.76 5.02 -23.40
N ILE A 387 -23.67 5.75 -23.65
CA ILE A 387 -23.41 6.45 -24.92
C ILE A 387 -22.71 5.51 -25.90
N ASN A 388 -23.26 5.39 -27.11
CA ASN A 388 -22.73 4.56 -28.19
C ASN A 388 -22.03 5.40 -29.27
N GLN A 389 -21.27 4.75 -30.16
CA GLN A 389 -20.60 5.43 -31.28
C GLN A 389 -21.57 6.14 -32.24
N GLU A 390 -22.81 5.65 -32.36
CA GLU A 390 -23.84 6.28 -33.19
C GLU A 390 -24.32 7.62 -32.60
N ASP A 391 -24.48 7.69 -31.27
CA ASP A 391 -24.82 8.93 -30.56
C ASP A 391 -23.75 9.99 -30.80
N ILE A 392 -22.47 9.58 -30.79
CA ILE A 392 -21.32 10.46 -31.01
C ILE A 392 -21.27 10.97 -32.46
N LYS A 393 -21.56 10.12 -33.46
CA LYS A 393 -21.61 10.55 -34.87
C LYS A 393 -22.75 11.51 -35.16
N SER A 394 -23.80 11.49 -34.35
CA SER A 394 -24.94 12.40 -34.44
C SER A 394 -24.70 13.78 -33.81
N LEU A 395 -23.50 14.02 -33.27
CA LEU A 395 -23.16 15.28 -32.63
C LEU A 395 -23.03 16.42 -33.65
N PRO A 396 -23.55 17.62 -33.32
CA PRO A 396 -23.20 18.83 -34.03
C PRO A 396 -21.68 19.07 -33.97
N GLY A 397 -21.11 19.67 -35.02
CA GLY A 397 -19.67 19.94 -35.08
C GLY A 397 -19.15 20.98 -34.07
N ASP A 398 -20.04 21.64 -33.30
CA ASP A 398 -19.70 22.67 -32.29
C ASP A 398 -19.48 22.10 -30.87
N VAL A 399 -19.56 20.77 -30.68
CA VAL A 399 -19.40 20.16 -29.34
C VAL A 399 -17.92 19.88 -29.06
N ASP A 400 -17.24 20.86 -28.47
CA ASP A 400 -15.81 20.78 -28.13
C ASP A 400 -15.55 20.29 -26.69
N SER A 401 -16.54 20.37 -25.80
CA SER A 401 -16.40 20.00 -24.39
C SER A 401 -17.45 18.99 -23.90
N LEU A 402 -17.10 18.28 -22.82
CA LEU A 402 -18.02 17.39 -22.12
C LEU A 402 -19.25 18.14 -21.56
N ASP A 403 -19.12 19.43 -21.26
CA ASP A 403 -20.22 20.25 -20.74
C ASP A 403 -21.23 20.58 -21.85
N ASP A 404 -20.73 20.95 -23.04
CA ASP A 404 -21.55 21.17 -24.24
C ASP A 404 -22.32 19.90 -24.63
N PHE A 405 -21.68 18.74 -24.49
CA PHE A 405 -22.33 17.44 -24.72
C PHE A 405 -23.46 17.17 -23.71
N VAL A 406 -23.26 17.52 -22.44
CA VAL A 406 -24.31 17.40 -21.41
C VAL A 406 -25.48 18.34 -21.74
N HIS A 407 -25.21 19.57 -22.17
CA HIS A 407 -26.25 20.53 -22.57
C HIS A 407 -27.03 20.09 -23.83
N ASP A 408 -26.39 19.46 -24.81
CA ASP A 408 -27.10 18.87 -25.96
C ASP A 408 -28.04 17.73 -25.54
N LEU A 409 -27.59 16.85 -24.64
CA LEU A 409 -28.42 15.79 -24.09
C LEU A 409 -29.59 16.33 -23.25
N GLU A 410 -29.40 17.44 -22.54
CA GLU A 410 -30.48 18.17 -21.87
C GLU A 410 -31.53 18.66 -22.86
N GLY A 411 -31.10 19.28 -23.97
CA GLY A 411 -31.99 19.75 -25.03
C GLY A 411 -32.81 18.63 -25.67
N LYS A 412 -32.25 17.42 -25.76
CA LYS A 412 -32.91 16.22 -26.29
C LYS A 412 -33.82 15.50 -25.28
N GLY A 413 -33.73 15.83 -23.98
CA GLY A 413 -34.55 15.22 -22.92
C GLY A 413 -34.26 13.73 -22.70
N ASP A 414 -33.00 13.29 -22.85
CA ASP A 414 -32.63 11.88 -22.74
C ASP A 414 -32.75 11.34 -21.30
N SER A 415 -33.33 10.14 -21.15
CA SER A 415 -33.40 9.40 -19.89
C SER A 415 -32.03 9.13 -19.23
N ARG A 416 -30.97 9.00 -20.05
CA ARG A 416 -29.58 8.71 -19.61
C ARG A 416 -28.91 9.90 -18.92
N LEU A 417 -29.44 11.11 -19.09
CA LEU A 417 -28.85 12.35 -18.62
C LEU A 417 -28.50 12.33 -17.13
N THR A 418 -29.36 11.73 -16.30
CA THR A 418 -29.15 11.69 -14.84
C THR A 418 -27.87 10.94 -14.45
N ASP A 419 -27.56 9.85 -15.12
CA ASP A 419 -26.35 9.07 -14.88
C ASP A 419 -25.12 9.73 -15.53
N VAL A 420 -25.29 10.35 -16.70
CA VAL A 420 -24.22 11.12 -17.37
C VAL A 420 -23.78 12.29 -16.49
N LYS A 421 -24.70 13.10 -15.96
CA LYS A 421 -24.38 14.21 -15.04
C LYS A 421 -23.59 13.75 -13.82
N LYS A 422 -24.03 12.68 -13.16
CA LYS A 422 -23.31 12.10 -12.01
C LYS A 422 -21.91 11.60 -12.35
N ALA A 423 -21.71 11.09 -13.57
CA ALA A 423 -20.40 10.69 -14.05
C ALA A 423 -19.51 11.91 -14.31
N VAL A 424 -20.05 12.96 -14.94
CA VAL A 424 -19.34 14.22 -15.25
C VAL A 424 -18.99 15.01 -14.00
N GLU A 425 -19.83 15.04 -12.97
CA GLU A 425 -19.54 15.69 -11.67
C GLU A 425 -18.29 15.13 -10.99
N ARG A 426 -18.00 13.84 -11.21
CA ARG A 426 -16.80 13.15 -10.69
C ARG A 426 -15.73 12.95 -11.74
N TRP A 427 -15.93 13.50 -12.93
CA TRP A 427 -14.94 13.57 -13.98
C TRP A 427 -13.97 14.69 -13.63
N GLY A 428 -12.73 14.35 -13.25
CA GLY A 428 -11.75 15.36 -12.89
C GLY A 428 -10.85 15.68 -14.08
N ARG A 429 -11.04 16.83 -14.74
CA ARG A 429 -10.00 17.37 -15.62
C ARG A 429 -8.84 17.82 -14.75
N LEU A 430 -7.64 17.39 -15.11
CA LEU A 430 -6.45 17.78 -14.36
C LEU A 430 -6.08 19.22 -14.66
N GLU A 431 -5.85 20.00 -13.62
CA GLU A 431 -5.44 21.40 -13.75
C GLU A 431 -4.11 21.62 -13.03
N ILE A 432 -3.18 22.28 -13.72
CA ILE A 432 -1.89 22.71 -13.16
C ILE A 432 -2.11 24.11 -12.59
N VAL A 433 -2.15 24.22 -11.27
CA VAL A 433 -2.28 25.50 -10.57
C VAL A 433 -0.97 26.28 -10.65
N ASP A 434 0.15 25.59 -10.44
CA ASP A 434 1.49 26.17 -10.46
C ASP A 434 2.52 25.08 -10.77
N LYS A 435 3.64 25.52 -11.33
CA LYS A 435 4.82 24.68 -11.61
C LYS A 435 6.08 25.51 -11.40
N SER A 436 7.01 24.99 -10.62
CA SER A 436 8.26 25.70 -10.31
C SER A 436 9.44 24.74 -10.20
N PHE A 437 10.63 25.22 -10.59
CA PHE A 437 11.89 24.54 -10.33
C PHE A 437 12.51 25.14 -9.07
N ASN A 438 12.75 24.31 -8.07
CA ASN A 438 13.31 24.73 -6.79
C ASN A 438 14.58 23.95 -6.49
N VAL A 439 15.58 24.63 -5.94
CA VAL A 439 16.81 24.04 -5.40
C VAL A 439 16.85 24.34 -3.91
N ILE A 440 17.18 23.34 -3.09
CA ILE A 440 17.22 23.54 -1.64
C ILE A 440 18.47 24.35 -1.30
N GLY A 441 18.27 25.54 -0.72
CA GLY A 441 19.36 26.41 -0.29
C GLY A 441 19.91 27.37 -1.36
N GLU A 442 19.43 27.27 -2.60
CA GLU A 442 19.83 28.16 -3.71
C GLU A 442 18.59 28.78 -4.37
N ARG A 443 18.67 30.07 -4.74
CA ARG A 443 17.56 30.77 -5.42
C ARG A 443 17.52 30.51 -6.92
N ILE A 444 18.68 30.29 -7.53
CA ILE A 444 18.81 29.99 -8.96
C ILE A 444 19.18 28.53 -9.15
N VAL A 445 18.87 27.98 -10.33
CA VAL A 445 19.28 26.61 -10.68
C VAL A 445 20.71 26.65 -11.22
N THR A 446 21.66 26.12 -10.44
CA THR A 446 23.05 25.99 -10.86
C THR A 446 23.29 24.71 -11.67
N PRO A 447 24.34 24.65 -12.54
CA PRO A 447 24.63 23.46 -13.34
C PRO A 447 24.89 22.24 -12.48
N SER A 448 24.36 21.08 -12.90
CA SER A 448 24.48 19.81 -12.17
C SER A 448 23.87 19.77 -10.77
N ALA A 449 23.14 20.82 -10.35
CA ALA A 449 22.42 20.83 -9.08
C ALA A 449 21.27 19.82 -9.03
N LEU A 450 20.88 19.42 -7.83
CA LEU A 450 19.69 18.61 -7.61
C LEU A 450 18.45 19.51 -7.62
N VAL A 451 17.67 19.44 -8.68
CA VAL A 451 16.47 20.27 -8.88
C VAL A 451 15.23 19.48 -8.52
N PHE A 452 14.30 20.15 -7.84
CA PHE A 452 12.95 19.68 -7.59
C PHE A 452 11.98 20.44 -8.49
N LEU A 453 11.38 19.74 -9.44
CA LEU A 453 10.24 20.25 -10.19
C LEU A 453 8.98 20.00 -9.37
N VAL A 454 8.41 21.07 -8.82
CA VAL A 454 7.20 21.04 -7.99
C VAL A 454 5.98 21.33 -8.85
N PHE A 455 4.95 20.53 -8.65
CA PHE A 455 3.64 20.67 -9.28
C PHE A 455 2.57 20.88 -8.22
N LYS A 456 1.77 21.93 -8.38
CA LYS A 456 0.54 22.12 -7.60
C LYS A 456 -0.63 21.71 -8.48
N LEU A 457 -1.27 20.58 -8.14
CA LEU A 457 -2.29 19.96 -8.98
C LEU A 457 -3.65 19.90 -8.27
N ARG A 458 -4.72 20.07 -9.04
CA ARG A 458 -6.11 19.86 -8.60
C ARG A 458 -6.95 19.25 -9.73
N LEU A 459 -8.09 18.67 -9.37
CA LEU A 459 -9.08 18.17 -10.33
C LEU A 459 -10.26 19.12 -10.40
N THR A 460 -10.56 19.63 -11.59
CA THR A 460 -11.70 20.52 -11.82
C THR A 460 -12.75 19.79 -12.67
N PRO A 461 -13.97 19.61 -12.15
CA PRO A 461 -15.06 19.04 -12.95
C PRO A 461 -15.37 19.90 -14.18
N PRO A 462 -15.66 19.31 -15.35
CA PRO A 462 -16.01 20.06 -16.57
C PRO A 462 -17.11 21.10 -16.35
N ALA A 463 -18.19 20.73 -15.64
CA ALA A 463 -19.30 21.62 -15.32
C ALA A 463 -18.93 22.83 -14.42
N SER A 464 -17.78 22.77 -13.73
CA SER A 464 -17.27 23.86 -12.88
C SER A 464 -16.17 24.67 -13.56
N ALA A 465 -15.64 24.21 -14.71
CA ALA A 465 -14.52 24.85 -15.41
C ALA A 465 -14.89 26.24 -15.94
N SER A 466 -16.15 26.44 -16.34
CA SER A 466 -16.71 27.70 -16.86
C SER A 466 -16.63 28.87 -15.87
N GLN A 467 -16.47 28.59 -14.56
CA GLN A 467 -16.32 29.62 -13.51
C GLN A 467 -14.86 29.94 -13.15
N SER A 468 -13.90 29.13 -13.59
CA SER A 468 -12.49 29.22 -13.15
C SER A 468 -11.61 30.14 -14.00
N ASN A 469 -12.00 30.47 -15.23
CA ASN A 469 -11.18 31.25 -16.17
C ASN A 469 -11.16 32.77 -15.90
N GLY A 470 -11.67 33.26 -14.76
CA GLY A 470 -11.73 34.70 -14.49
C GLY A 470 -11.69 35.13 -13.02
N ALA A 471 -11.65 34.21 -12.07
CA ALA A 471 -11.57 34.57 -10.65
C ALA A 471 -10.15 34.31 -10.14
N THR A 472 -9.29 35.33 -10.22
CA THR A 472 -8.10 35.43 -9.36
C THR A 472 -8.63 35.42 -7.93
N HIS A 473 -8.68 34.25 -7.29
CA HIS A 473 -9.00 34.16 -5.88
C HIS A 473 -7.87 34.92 -5.16
N VAL A 474 -8.17 36.14 -4.71
CA VAL A 474 -7.23 36.95 -3.94
C VAL A 474 -7.04 36.23 -2.62
N GLU A 475 -6.02 35.38 -2.55
CA GLU A 475 -5.57 34.80 -1.30
C GLU A 475 -5.14 35.94 -0.38
N SER A 476 -5.65 35.93 0.85
CA SER A 476 -5.15 36.83 1.88
C SER A 476 -3.63 36.64 2.07
N VAL A 477 -2.91 37.71 2.40
CA VAL A 477 -1.46 37.66 2.64
C VAL A 477 -1.10 36.59 3.68
N ASP A 478 -1.93 36.42 4.70
CA ASP A 478 -1.77 35.40 5.74
C ASP A 478 -1.92 33.97 5.20
N SER A 479 -2.89 33.72 4.30
CA SER A 479 -3.05 32.41 3.67
C SER A 479 -1.88 32.06 2.74
N THR A 480 -1.36 33.03 1.99
CA THR A 480 -0.21 32.81 1.11
C THR A 480 1.05 32.51 1.92
N ARG A 481 1.30 33.25 3.02
CA ARG A 481 2.42 32.98 3.93
C ARG A 481 2.33 31.59 4.57
N ALA A 482 1.13 31.18 4.99
CA ALA A 482 0.90 29.84 5.54
C ALA A 482 1.10 28.73 4.49
N ASN A 483 0.66 28.95 3.25
CA ASN A 483 0.84 28.02 2.14
C ASN A 483 2.33 27.88 1.75
N ASN A 484 3.07 28.99 1.68
CA ASN A 484 4.51 28.97 1.40
C ASN A 484 5.29 28.19 2.46
N LYS A 485 4.99 28.40 3.75
CA LYS A 485 5.62 27.64 4.84
C LYS A 485 5.41 26.13 4.70
N LYS A 486 4.22 25.71 4.28
CA LYS A 486 3.90 24.29 4.03
C LYS A 486 4.60 23.77 2.77
N ASP A 487 4.72 24.59 1.73
CA ASP A 487 5.45 24.25 0.51
C ASP A 487 6.93 24.01 0.84
N ASP A 488 7.54 24.85 1.68
CA ASP A 488 8.93 24.70 2.14
C ASP A 488 9.12 23.44 3.00
N GLU A 489 8.18 23.16 3.92
CA GLU A 489 8.20 21.94 4.72
C GLU A 489 8.09 20.68 3.83
N PHE A 490 7.21 20.72 2.83
CA PHE A 490 7.06 19.65 1.85
C PHE A 490 8.30 19.48 0.97
N LEU A 491 8.90 20.58 0.50
CA LEU A 491 10.14 20.58 -0.28
C LEU A 491 11.28 19.89 0.47
N ASN A 492 11.41 20.14 1.77
CA ASN A 492 12.42 19.52 2.63
C ASN A 492 12.07 18.08 3.07
N SER A 493 10.82 17.66 2.94
CA SER A 493 10.40 16.29 3.28
C SER A 493 11.00 15.25 2.30
N PRO A 494 11.20 13.99 2.69
CA PRO A 494 11.64 12.94 1.76
C PRO A 494 10.52 12.41 0.86
N LYS A 495 9.28 12.91 0.97
CA LYS A 495 8.10 12.39 0.28
C LYS A 495 7.92 13.07 -1.08
N ASP A 496 7.53 12.30 -2.09
CA ASP A 496 7.29 12.81 -3.45
C ASP A 496 5.90 13.48 -3.61
N ALA A 497 4.99 13.25 -2.67
CA ALA A 497 3.65 13.84 -2.63
C ALA A 497 3.33 14.35 -1.23
N GLU A 498 2.68 15.51 -1.17
CA GLU A 498 2.25 16.13 0.09
C GLU A 498 1.23 15.23 0.81
N ASP A 499 1.28 15.18 2.14
CA ASP A 499 0.29 14.44 2.92
C ASP A 499 -1.06 15.16 2.90
N LEU A 500 -2.13 14.42 2.64
CA LEU A 500 -3.49 14.96 2.76
C LEU A 500 -3.89 14.98 4.25
N PRO A 501 -4.36 16.12 4.79
CA PRO A 501 -4.72 16.24 6.20
C PRO A 501 -5.91 15.34 6.56
N ASN A 502 -6.89 15.19 5.66
CA ASN A 502 -8.00 14.26 5.83
C ASN A 502 -8.09 13.27 4.66
N ALA A 503 -8.35 12.00 4.97
CA ALA A 503 -8.59 10.96 3.95
C ALA A 503 -9.83 11.23 3.08
N ALA A 504 -10.77 12.06 3.56
CA ALA A 504 -11.94 12.51 2.82
C ALA A 504 -11.60 13.48 1.68
N ASP A 505 -10.40 14.07 1.70
CA ASP A 505 -9.97 15.05 0.68
C ASP A 505 -9.41 14.38 -0.59
N ALA A 506 -9.22 13.05 -0.56
CA ALA A 506 -8.80 12.28 -1.72
C ALA A 506 -9.91 12.19 -2.79
N SER A 507 -9.51 11.98 -4.05
CA SER A 507 -10.40 11.88 -5.22
C SER A 507 -11.44 10.75 -5.17
N GLY A 508 -11.27 9.75 -4.31
CA GLY A 508 -12.21 8.63 -4.21
C GLY A 508 -12.09 7.61 -5.35
N TRP A 509 -13.19 6.93 -5.66
CA TRP A 509 -13.24 5.94 -6.74
C TRP A 509 -13.60 6.58 -8.09
N ALA A 510 -12.84 6.25 -9.13
CA ALA A 510 -13.05 6.75 -10.48
C ALA A 510 -14.31 6.17 -11.14
N HIS A 511 -14.84 6.89 -12.13
CA HIS A 511 -15.83 6.34 -13.06
C HIS A 511 -15.15 5.36 -14.01
N ALA A 512 -15.27 4.06 -13.72
CA ALA A 512 -14.70 2.98 -14.54
C ALA A 512 -15.57 1.71 -14.44
N PRO A 513 -16.85 1.76 -14.91
CA PRO A 513 -17.87 0.74 -14.63
C PRO A 513 -17.52 -0.68 -15.10
N TYR A 514 -16.68 -0.80 -16.12
CA TYR A 514 -16.31 -2.07 -16.73
C TYR A 514 -15.09 -2.74 -16.06
N TRP A 515 -14.30 -2.00 -15.28
CA TRP A 515 -13.10 -2.54 -14.63
C TRP A 515 -13.49 -3.58 -13.54
N PRO A 516 -12.79 -4.70 -13.38
CA PRO A 516 -13.18 -5.74 -12.41
C PRO A 516 -12.87 -5.42 -10.94
N ALA A 517 -12.13 -4.35 -10.63
CA ALA A 517 -11.79 -3.95 -9.27
C ALA A 517 -12.14 -2.49 -8.97
N ARG A 518 -12.02 -2.07 -7.70
CA ARG A 518 -12.15 -0.65 -7.34
C ARG A 518 -10.89 0.08 -7.82
N ARG A 519 -11.06 1.12 -8.63
CA ARG A 519 -9.96 1.91 -9.20
C ARG A 519 -10.02 3.35 -8.69
N ARG A 520 -8.85 3.88 -8.32
CA ARG A 520 -8.68 5.31 -8.04
C ARG A 520 -8.15 6.00 -9.30
N PRO A 521 -8.55 7.25 -9.55
CA PRO A 521 -8.02 7.97 -10.69
C PRO A 521 -6.53 8.30 -10.43
N GLY A 522 -5.71 8.07 -11.44
CA GLY A 522 -4.26 8.26 -11.39
C GLY A 522 -3.75 8.93 -12.65
N TRP A 523 -2.65 9.65 -12.49
CA TRP A 523 -1.96 10.34 -13.58
C TRP A 523 -0.48 10.03 -13.53
N TRP A 524 0.18 10.19 -14.66
CA TRP A 524 1.62 10.06 -14.81
C TRP A 524 2.20 11.42 -15.17
N ILE A 525 3.18 11.87 -14.39
CA ILE A 525 4.00 13.02 -14.73
C ILE A 525 5.13 12.52 -15.62
N VAL A 526 5.13 12.94 -16.87
CA VAL A 526 6.13 12.59 -17.87
C VAL A 526 6.83 13.86 -18.34
N LEU A 527 8.14 13.96 -18.06
CA LEU A 527 8.99 15.02 -18.58
C LEU A 527 9.77 14.48 -19.78
N ALA A 528 9.50 15.02 -20.96
CA ALA A 528 10.09 14.55 -22.21
C ALA A 528 10.62 15.70 -23.05
N ASP A 529 11.62 15.40 -23.86
CA ASP A 529 12.01 16.25 -24.97
C ASP A 529 11.25 15.78 -26.22
N ALA A 530 10.28 16.59 -26.64
CA ALA A 530 9.44 16.30 -27.80
C ALA A 530 10.24 16.19 -29.10
N LYS A 531 11.40 16.86 -29.21
CA LYS A 531 12.22 16.83 -30.43
C LYS A 531 12.99 15.54 -30.59
N SER A 532 13.45 14.96 -29.49
CA SER A 532 14.27 13.74 -29.50
C SER A 532 13.49 12.45 -29.22
N ASN A 533 12.19 12.53 -28.91
CA ASN A 533 11.38 11.38 -28.49
C ASN A 533 12.01 10.64 -27.29
N ARG A 534 12.65 11.39 -26.39
CA ARG A 534 13.30 10.86 -25.19
C ARG A 534 12.68 11.41 -23.92
N LEU A 535 12.62 10.54 -22.92
CA LEU A 535 12.33 10.92 -21.56
C LEU A 535 13.55 11.59 -20.94
N VAL A 536 13.33 12.70 -20.25
CA VAL A 536 14.37 13.41 -19.50
C VAL A 536 14.54 12.76 -18.13
N VAL A 537 13.42 12.41 -17.49
CA VAL A 537 13.37 11.84 -16.14
C VAL A 537 12.40 10.66 -16.15
N PRO A 538 12.65 9.59 -15.37
CA PRO A 538 11.69 8.51 -15.19
C PRO A 538 10.31 9.05 -14.74
N PRO A 539 9.21 8.62 -15.38
CA PRO A 539 7.86 9.07 -15.03
C PRO A 539 7.47 8.76 -13.60
N MET A 540 6.68 9.64 -13.01
CA MET A 540 6.13 9.47 -11.66
C MET A 540 4.62 9.27 -11.72
N LYS A 541 4.13 8.19 -11.10
CA LYS A 541 2.69 7.98 -10.91
C LYS A 541 2.20 8.78 -9.70
N ILE A 542 1.16 9.58 -9.91
CA ILE A 542 0.48 10.35 -8.87
C ILE A 542 -0.97 9.88 -8.72
N THR A 543 -1.46 9.90 -7.49
CA THR A 543 -2.83 9.49 -7.12
C THR A 543 -3.35 10.41 -6.00
N ASP A 544 -4.64 10.29 -5.70
CA ASP A 544 -5.33 11.05 -4.64
C ASP A 544 -5.15 12.58 -4.83
N ILE A 545 -5.36 13.07 -6.06
CA ILE A 545 -5.40 14.51 -6.36
C ILE A 545 -6.75 15.07 -5.88
N PRO A 546 -6.80 16.15 -5.10
CA PRO A 546 -8.05 16.68 -4.58
C PRO A 546 -8.89 17.33 -5.68
N PHE A 547 -10.22 17.22 -5.57
CA PHE A 547 -11.14 18.03 -6.36
C PHE A 547 -11.09 19.50 -5.92
N SER A 548 -11.31 20.41 -6.88
CA SER A 548 -11.39 21.84 -6.64
C SER A 548 -12.53 22.15 -5.67
N ASN A 549 -12.21 22.83 -4.59
CA ASN A 549 -13.14 23.30 -3.58
C ASN A 549 -12.71 24.70 -3.13
N PRO A 550 -13.42 25.76 -3.54
CA PRO A 550 -13.05 27.14 -3.19
C PRO A 550 -13.13 27.43 -1.69
N ALA A 551 -13.86 26.63 -0.90
CA ALA A 551 -13.94 26.79 0.55
C ALA A 551 -12.65 26.36 1.28
N ARG A 552 -11.73 25.66 0.59
CA ARG A 552 -10.46 25.21 1.19
C ARG A 552 -9.39 26.27 1.02
N GLN A 553 -8.69 26.58 2.11
CA GLN A 553 -7.52 27.46 2.10
C GLN A 553 -6.40 26.94 1.18
N ARG A 554 -6.24 25.62 1.08
CA ARG A 554 -5.27 24.96 0.18
C ARG A 554 -6.04 24.09 -0.80
N ASN A 555 -6.34 24.65 -1.96
CA ASN A 555 -7.19 24.06 -3.00
C ASN A 555 -6.37 23.31 -4.08
N TYR A 556 -5.26 22.70 -3.67
CA TYR A 556 -4.37 21.93 -4.53
C TYR A 556 -3.59 20.95 -3.66
N ARG A 557 -2.91 20.00 -4.30
CA ARG A 557 -1.92 19.14 -3.67
C ARG A 557 -0.58 19.27 -4.38
N SER A 558 0.49 19.35 -3.60
CA SER A 558 1.84 19.46 -4.15
C SER A 558 2.47 18.09 -4.38
N TYR A 559 3.15 17.97 -5.52
CA TYR A 559 3.95 16.82 -5.93
C TYR A 559 5.32 17.32 -6.35
N LYS A 560 6.37 16.52 -6.18
CA LYS A 560 7.72 16.92 -6.60
C LYS A 560 8.45 15.80 -7.32
N LEU A 561 9.10 16.16 -8.42
CA LEU A 561 9.96 15.29 -9.20
C LEU A 561 11.40 15.76 -9.03
N ARG A 562 12.29 14.86 -8.58
CA ARG A 562 13.71 15.16 -8.40
C ARG A 562 14.52 14.72 -9.62
N PHE A 563 15.42 15.56 -10.09
CA PHE A 563 16.37 15.22 -11.15
C PHE A 563 17.61 16.11 -11.07
N GLN A 564 18.66 15.73 -11.80
CA GLN A 564 19.87 16.52 -11.89
C GLN A 564 19.76 17.52 -13.03
N ALA A 565 20.04 18.79 -12.76
CA ALA A 565 20.10 19.82 -13.79
C ALA A 565 21.18 19.47 -14.84
N PRO A 566 20.97 19.86 -16.12
CA PRO A 566 22.02 19.75 -17.12
C PRO A 566 23.32 20.45 -16.68
N PRO A 567 24.50 19.93 -17.06
CA PRO A 567 25.79 20.50 -16.68
C PRO A 567 26.14 21.78 -17.44
N ALA A 568 25.42 22.10 -18.51
CA ALA A 568 25.62 23.32 -19.29
C ALA A 568 24.71 24.44 -18.78
N VAL A 569 25.24 25.65 -18.76
CA VAL A 569 24.49 26.89 -18.54
C VAL A 569 23.64 27.17 -19.79
N GLY A 570 22.39 27.55 -19.61
CA GLY A 570 21.48 27.83 -20.73
C GLY A 570 20.01 27.58 -20.42
N LEU A 571 19.19 27.75 -21.45
CA LEU A 571 17.75 27.51 -21.41
C LEU A 571 17.44 26.14 -22.02
N PHE A 572 16.84 25.25 -21.23
CA PHE A 572 16.40 23.94 -21.66
C PHE A 572 14.88 23.90 -21.75
N THR A 573 14.37 23.73 -22.98
CA THR A 573 12.93 23.63 -23.25
C THR A 573 12.51 22.16 -23.29
N TRP A 574 11.58 21.78 -22.42
CA TRP A 574 10.99 20.44 -22.40
C TRP A 574 9.48 20.53 -22.43
N ARG A 575 8.85 19.37 -22.62
CA ARG A 575 7.41 19.22 -22.58
C ARG A 575 7.01 18.31 -21.44
N ILE A 576 6.05 18.77 -20.67
CA ILE A 576 5.42 18.00 -19.60
C ILE A 576 4.14 17.41 -20.18
N HIS A 577 4.00 16.10 -20.04
CA HIS A 577 2.77 15.38 -20.34
C HIS A 577 2.24 14.82 -19.02
N LEU A 578 1.04 15.24 -18.64
CA LEU A 578 0.29 14.65 -17.55
C LEU A 578 -0.71 13.66 -18.15
N VAL A 579 -0.34 12.39 -18.16
CA VAL A 579 -1.09 11.34 -18.85
C VAL A 579 -1.98 10.61 -17.87
N SER A 580 -3.28 10.56 -18.14
CA SER A 580 -4.22 9.84 -17.28
C SER A 580 -4.13 8.33 -17.49
N ASP A 581 -4.13 7.57 -16.40
CA ASP A 581 -4.12 6.09 -16.44
C ASP A 581 -5.53 5.48 -16.38
N THR A 582 -6.55 6.34 -16.27
CA THR A 582 -7.94 5.96 -15.99
C THR A 582 -8.93 6.63 -16.93
N PHE A 583 -8.72 7.88 -17.32
CA PHE A 583 -9.59 8.63 -18.23
C PHE A 583 -8.89 8.85 -19.57
N LEU A 584 -9.65 8.84 -20.66
CA LEU A 584 -9.14 9.11 -22.00
C LEU A 584 -9.51 10.54 -22.41
N GLY A 585 -8.60 11.23 -23.10
CA GLY A 585 -8.81 12.57 -23.64
C GLY A 585 -8.59 13.73 -22.66
N GLU A 586 -8.12 13.44 -21.43
CA GLU A 586 -7.87 14.45 -20.38
C GLU A 586 -6.38 14.67 -20.11
N ASP A 587 -5.54 14.40 -21.11
CA ASP A 587 -4.10 14.58 -20.98
C ASP A 587 -3.74 16.06 -21.09
N VAL A 588 -2.95 16.55 -20.14
CA VAL A 588 -2.48 17.93 -20.16
C VAL A 588 -1.05 17.96 -20.69
N VAL A 589 -0.84 18.75 -21.72
CA VAL A 589 0.47 18.95 -22.35
C VAL A 589 0.86 20.41 -22.20
N GLN A 590 2.01 20.67 -21.59
CA GLN A 590 2.50 22.03 -21.40
C GLN A 590 4.01 22.10 -21.56
N ASP A 591 4.49 23.10 -22.29
CA ASP A 591 5.91 23.36 -22.42
C ASP A 591 6.45 24.01 -21.13
N ILE A 592 7.69 23.69 -20.78
CA ILE A 592 8.40 24.21 -19.61
C ILE A 592 9.84 24.54 -19.98
N THR A 593 10.37 25.60 -19.39
CA THR A 593 11.75 26.05 -19.62
C THR A 593 12.51 26.07 -18.31
N LEU A 594 13.56 25.26 -18.23
CA LEU A 594 14.54 25.31 -17.16
C LEU A 594 15.65 26.28 -17.55
N LYS A 595 15.89 27.29 -16.71
CA LYS A 595 17.03 28.22 -16.86
C LYS A 595 18.12 27.79 -15.88
N THR A 596 19.24 27.33 -16.42
CA THR A 596 20.44 27.03 -15.64
C THR A 596 21.39 28.21 -15.75
N GLU A 597 21.78 28.78 -14.61
CA GLU A 597 22.63 29.96 -14.51
C GLU A 597 23.93 29.63 -13.79
N ASP A 598 25.02 30.31 -14.15
CA ASP A 598 26.30 30.10 -13.48
C ASP A 598 26.25 30.57 -12.01
N VAL A 599 27.07 29.94 -11.17
CA VAL A 599 27.19 30.25 -9.73
C VAL A 599 27.53 31.73 -9.50
N SER A 600 28.23 32.35 -10.45
CA SER A 600 28.56 33.78 -10.44
C SER A 600 27.32 34.68 -10.36
N ALA A 601 26.17 34.25 -10.87
CA ALA A 601 24.92 35.02 -10.82
C ALA A 601 24.32 35.08 -9.40
N LEU A 602 24.56 34.07 -8.55
CA LEU A 602 24.13 34.10 -7.14
C LEU A 602 24.74 35.30 -6.39
N ASN A 603 26.01 35.60 -6.65
CA ASN A 603 26.73 36.68 -5.96
C ASN A 603 26.20 38.08 -6.32
N VAL A 604 25.66 38.24 -7.54
CA VAL A 604 25.09 39.53 -8.00
C VAL A 604 23.73 39.78 -7.34
N ASP A 605 22.90 38.74 -7.24
CA ASP A 605 21.60 38.83 -6.57
C ASP A 605 21.73 38.95 -5.03
N GLU A 606 22.74 38.32 -4.42
CA GLU A 606 23.06 38.52 -3.00
C GLU A 606 23.53 39.95 -2.72
N GLN A 607 24.41 40.52 -3.56
CA GLN A 607 24.82 41.92 -3.45
C GLN A 607 23.65 42.90 -3.64
N GLY A 608 22.72 42.61 -4.57
CA GLY A 608 21.54 43.45 -4.78
C GLY A 608 20.50 43.39 -3.65
N THR A 609 20.53 42.36 -2.79
CA THR A 609 19.60 42.23 -1.65
C THR A 609 20.20 42.68 -0.31
N GLU A 610 21.53 42.75 -0.18
CA GLU A 610 22.17 43.42 0.97
C GLU A 610 21.96 44.95 0.97
N ASP A 611 21.72 45.54 -0.21
CA ASP A 611 21.42 46.98 -0.37
C ASP A 611 19.94 47.34 -0.05
N GLU A 612 19.08 46.37 0.28
CA GLU A 612 17.69 46.59 0.72
C GLU A 612 17.50 46.52 2.26
N ILE A 613 18.56 46.73 3.06
CA ILE A 613 18.38 47.12 4.45
C ILE A 613 17.77 48.53 4.45
N SER A 614 16.48 48.62 4.80
CA SER A 614 15.77 49.88 4.93
C SER A 614 16.54 50.83 5.85
N ASP A 615 16.91 52.01 5.32
CA ASP A 615 17.53 53.06 6.12
C ASP A 615 16.71 53.30 7.40
N PRO A 616 17.35 53.36 8.59
CA PRO A 616 16.64 53.60 9.84
C PRO A 616 15.90 54.94 9.75
N GLU A 617 14.67 55.00 10.29
CA GLU A 617 13.90 56.24 10.36
C GLU A 617 14.64 57.27 11.22
N GLU A 618 14.58 58.55 10.82
CA GLU A 618 15.31 59.66 11.45
C GLU A 618 15.05 59.77 12.97
N ASP A 619 13.84 59.40 13.41
CA ASP A 619 13.40 59.47 14.80
C ASP A 619 13.89 58.31 15.69
N THR A 620 14.50 57.28 15.10
CA THR A 620 15.07 56.17 15.86
C THR A 620 16.50 56.48 16.31
N LEU A 621 16.92 55.94 17.47
CA LEU A 621 18.30 56.08 17.97
C LEU A 621 19.34 55.58 16.92
N ALA A 622 18.95 54.60 16.12
CA ALA A 622 19.75 54.09 15.00
C ALA A 622 19.87 55.12 13.86
N GLY A 623 18.78 55.81 13.51
CA GLY A 623 18.78 56.90 12.54
C GLY A 623 19.66 58.08 12.95
N GLN A 624 19.61 58.48 14.22
CA GLN A 624 20.46 59.55 14.75
C GLN A 624 21.96 59.18 14.75
N MET A 625 22.30 57.91 15.06
CA MET A 625 23.68 57.44 14.96
C MET A 625 24.16 57.30 13.51
N ALA A 626 23.28 56.94 12.58
CA ALA A 626 23.58 56.88 11.14
C ALA A 626 23.82 58.28 10.55
N ALA A 627 22.98 59.26 10.90
CA ALA A 627 23.14 60.66 10.52
C ALA A 627 24.48 61.25 11.00
N MET A 628 24.87 60.97 12.25
CA MET A 628 26.17 61.43 12.79
C MET A 628 27.38 60.80 12.10
N ARG A 629 27.22 59.63 11.47
CA ARG A 629 28.27 58.96 10.69
C ARG A 629 28.24 59.31 9.20
N GLY A 630 27.31 60.16 8.76
CA GLY A 630 27.15 60.55 7.36
C GLY A 630 26.44 59.50 6.49
N GLY A 631 25.70 58.56 7.09
CA GLY A 631 24.84 57.62 6.36
C GLY A 631 23.51 58.23 5.94
N SER A 632 22.82 57.62 4.96
CA SER A 632 21.47 58.00 4.55
C SER A 632 20.43 57.62 5.60
N VAL A 633 19.38 58.42 5.70
CA VAL A 633 18.31 58.30 6.70
C VAL A 633 16.99 58.68 6.02
N LYS A 634 15.90 57.96 6.31
CA LYS A 634 14.60 58.22 5.71
C LYS A 634 13.88 59.35 6.47
N LYS A 635 13.63 60.48 5.79
CA LYS A 635 12.92 61.64 6.35
C LYS A 635 11.45 61.32 6.66
N HIS A 636 11.00 61.68 7.85
CA HIS A 636 9.58 61.61 8.23
C HIS A 636 8.82 62.76 7.54
N VAL A 637 7.74 62.46 6.82
CA VAL A 637 6.83 63.47 6.25
C VAL A 637 5.66 63.64 7.22
N GLU A 638 5.57 64.79 7.88
CA GLU A 638 4.38 65.16 8.66
C GLU A 638 3.26 65.57 7.70
N GLU A 639 2.20 64.76 7.59
CA GLU A 639 0.91 65.20 7.04
C GLU A 639 0.27 66.16 8.06
N SER A 640 0.17 67.44 7.67
CA SER A 640 -0.64 68.43 8.40
C SER A 640 -2.07 68.34 7.89
N GLU A 641 -2.97 67.87 8.76
CA GLU A 641 -4.40 68.13 8.65
C GLU A 641 -4.67 69.57 9.08
N ASP A 642 -5.11 70.44 8.18
CA ASP A 642 -5.88 71.63 8.57
C ASP A 642 -6.90 71.99 7.47
N GLU A 643 -8.17 71.87 7.86
CA GLU A 643 -9.32 72.36 7.11
C GLU A 643 -9.54 73.87 7.33
N SER A 644 -10.10 74.50 6.29
CA SER A 644 -11.13 75.57 6.31
C SER A 644 -10.78 76.94 5.70
N SER A 645 -11.40 77.13 4.53
CA SER A 645 -12.34 78.22 4.20
C SER A 645 -11.88 79.62 3.81
N THR A 646 -12.58 80.13 2.78
CA THR A 646 -12.82 81.52 2.33
C THR A 646 -11.65 82.25 1.70
N GLU A 647 -11.78 83.10 0.68
CA GLU A 647 -12.82 83.48 -0.29
C GLU A 647 -12.06 84.37 -1.30
N ASP A 648 -12.50 84.32 -2.56
CA ASP A 648 -12.55 85.42 -3.53
C ASP A 648 -11.31 86.13 -4.13
N GLU A 649 -11.44 86.23 -5.46
CA GLU A 649 -11.18 87.39 -6.32
C GLU A 649 -9.75 87.67 -6.83
N ASP A 650 -9.58 87.24 -8.09
CA ASP A 650 -9.42 88.11 -9.26
C ASP A 650 -8.04 88.43 -9.84
N GLU A 651 -8.07 88.32 -11.18
CA GLU A 651 -7.31 89.00 -12.23
C GLU A 651 -5.78 88.91 -12.30
N GLY A 652 -5.31 88.62 -13.53
CA GLY A 652 -4.12 89.29 -14.05
C GLY A 652 -3.12 88.43 -14.80
N GLU A 653 -3.33 88.35 -16.12
CA GLU A 653 -2.34 88.50 -17.19
C GLU A 653 -1.08 87.60 -17.26
N GLU A 654 -1.04 86.91 -18.39
CA GLU A 654 0.07 86.78 -19.35
C GLU A 654 1.51 87.08 -18.88
N THR A 655 2.44 86.15 -19.13
CA THR A 655 3.43 86.28 -20.21
C THR A 655 4.39 85.07 -20.23
N ASP A 656 4.53 84.53 -21.45
CA ASP A 656 5.74 84.05 -22.11
C ASP A 656 7.03 83.81 -21.31
N SER A 657 7.69 82.69 -21.62
CA SER A 657 9.00 82.68 -22.31
C SER A 657 9.87 81.48 -21.92
N SER A 658 10.10 80.62 -22.92
CA SER A 658 11.38 79.98 -23.31
C SER A 658 12.39 79.49 -22.26
N SER A 659 12.87 78.27 -22.46
CA SER A 659 14.27 77.94 -22.79
C SER A 659 14.50 76.46 -22.44
N ASP A 660 14.50 75.54 -23.39
CA ASP A 660 15.65 75.10 -24.22
C ASP A 660 16.69 74.24 -23.48
N SER A 661 16.98 73.10 -24.12
CA SER A 661 18.20 72.27 -24.09
C SER A 661 18.45 71.42 -22.82
N ASP A 662 18.76 70.12 -22.87
CA ASP A 662 19.12 69.16 -23.93
C ASP A 662 18.62 67.76 -23.53
#